data_AF-A0A534KW11-F1
#
_entry.id   AF-A0A534KW11-F1
#
_cell.length_a   1.000
_cell.length_b   1.000
_cell.length_c   1.000
_cell.angle_alpha   90.00
_cell.angle_beta   90.00
_cell.angle_gamma   90.00
#
_symmetry.space_group_name_H-M   'P 1'
#
loop_
_entity.id
_entity.type
_entity.pdbx_description
1 polymer ?
#
loop_
_entity_poly.entity_id
_entity_poly.type
_entity_poly.pdbx_seq_one_letter_code
_entity_poly.pdbx_strand_id
1 'polypeptide(L)'
;MPNGKSTPASLSLSAVAAPGGSGLTASADPFSTVGVNPAAKVGPSYDLSVLILKNAPASTSRSLGAMSHRIYQTMSMGWFELVRVSVDAANLPRIASMPGVYWVEPFYRPHVLDEVSSQIDAGNYVSQLTPGYLAWLNSTGYTGAGIRVAVDDTGVDTGVDNPNVTGDMHPELDNRVVANLWYGSLTNGADGFGHGTHVSGIVAGNGSLGTGDPNGFLWGLGMAPQADIINQRIFDSGGAWQNPSYYSLGSDALNNSASVNSNSWGIQDGGAYLIDDMIYDGLVRDANIFTPGNQPLIFEFSAGNGGWGGGTPVYQSTGSPGNSKNVITTGASLNFRPTVPPPGTWPADDFNASIGFSSRGPTADGRIKPDIVAPGGWIASALSSQANPGWCWQNIDAFHIYCGGTSMSGPMVSGAAALFVQYFRTTTGSDPSPAITKAALVNGAVDMPAVANPSFGSFSTAPIPNMDEGWGRLHLGNVIASTGAHFYDDQTVSLSTGASHTYQIAVGIVDQPVKVSVAWTDVPGTPGAGTELVNDLDLTVTAPDGTLYLGNNFADGASAPGGTPDSKNNLENVYISNPAVGVYTVTVTGVNVPSGPQDYALVVSYGGGPTPVGNVFWNQGTFMSSALAGLVLMDSDLSGTAAVGVTSDTGDSETVTATEVGNASGVFLGSIQLTSAASSPGDGLLNVVNGGTITVTYNDTSPPGTKTATATIDDTPPVISAINTSSVTHNSARIDWLTNEAATSSILYGTTTPPNATGVGGFGLTHGLTLKDLTPNTTYFFEVTATDQAGNTAVDNNGGAYYNFTTLPIPAVLLLDDDFGQSFETYYTLALSAVGQDYVYWNIATQGIPALTDLASFKVVIWYTPGCGAMFQSQTVLTSYLDAGGRLIAIGQDLGYCSNFLSGPLYGTYLHASYVTDNAPTRHVVGVAGDPIGDGLDIQIAGGDGANDQFYPDVVDPIAPAETGAQYDSGPSSRSAILHVDTGTYQTAYLAFNFEAISTAPDRQNMMDRLLSWIIPPLY
;
A
#
# COMPACT_ATOMS: atom_id res chain seq x y z
N MET A 1 -71.71 -12.99 29.65
CA MET A 1 -72.54 -14.22 29.62
C MET A 1 -72.34 -14.89 28.26
N PRO A 2 -72.22 -16.23 28.17
CA PRO A 2 -71.02 -16.94 28.63
C PRO A 2 -70.66 -18.21 27.81
N ASN A 3 -69.59 -18.88 28.26
CA ASN A 3 -69.27 -20.33 28.17
C ASN A 3 -68.62 -20.82 26.86
N GLY A 4 -67.53 -21.60 26.85
CA GLY A 4 -66.78 -22.29 27.91
C GLY A 4 -66.48 -23.75 27.51
N LYS A 5 -65.28 -24.24 27.90
CA LYS A 5 -64.83 -25.66 27.98
C LYS A 5 -64.65 -26.38 26.63
N SER A 6 -63.73 -27.32 26.39
CA SER A 6 -62.64 -27.99 27.12
C SER A 6 -61.95 -28.91 26.11
N THR A 7 -60.63 -29.11 26.20
CA THR A 7 -59.86 -30.21 25.55
C THR A 7 -60.45 -31.59 25.90
N PRO A 8 -60.32 -32.65 25.06
CA PRO A 8 -59.09 -33.47 24.99
C PRO A 8 -58.81 -34.23 23.65
N ALA A 9 -57.67 -34.93 23.66
CA ALA A 9 -56.99 -35.71 22.61
C ALA A 9 -57.75 -36.91 21.99
N SER A 10 -57.30 -37.38 20.81
CA SER A 10 -56.78 -38.75 20.54
C SER A 10 -56.68 -39.10 19.04
N LEU A 11 -55.74 -40.00 18.74
CA LEU A 11 -55.39 -40.60 17.45
C LEU A 11 -56.54 -41.42 16.79
N SER A 12 -56.55 -41.54 15.45
CA SER A 12 -56.34 -42.83 14.73
C SER A 12 -56.59 -42.79 13.21
N LEU A 13 -55.92 -43.74 12.54
CA LEU A 13 -55.73 -44.06 11.12
C LEU A 13 -56.99 -44.24 10.23
N SER A 14 -56.83 -44.03 8.91
CA SER A 14 -56.97 -45.12 7.89
C SER A 14 -56.58 -44.70 6.45
N ALA A 15 -55.76 -45.55 5.82
CA ALA A 15 -55.39 -45.60 4.39
C ALA A 15 -56.54 -46.18 3.53
N VAL A 16 -56.62 -46.15 2.18
CA VAL A 16 -55.81 -46.74 1.08
C VAL A 16 -56.51 -46.25 -0.24
N ALA A 17 -55.87 -45.88 -1.37
CA ALA A 17 -55.37 -46.77 -2.43
C ALA A 17 -54.70 -46.00 -3.61
N ALA A 18 -53.65 -46.60 -4.19
CA ALA A 18 -52.89 -46.19 -5.39
C ALA A 18 -53.51 -46.74 -6.71
N PRO A 19 -53.01 -46.37 -7.92
CA PRO A 19 -51.88 -47.09 -8.56
C PRO A 19 -50.97 -46.18 -9.43
N GLY A 20 -49.75 -46.49 -9.84
CA GLY A 20 -48.87 -47.66 -9.79
C GLY A 20 -47.64 -47.41 -10.71
N GLY A 21 -46.50 -48.08 -10.46
CA GLY A 21 -45.37 -48.12 -11.40
C GLY A 21 -43.96 -48.24 -10.80
N SER A 22 -43.57 -49.47 -10.41
CA SER A 22 -42.21 -50.07 -10.27
C SER A 22 -41.08 -49.23 -9.60
N GLY A 23 -40.53 -49.55 -8.43
CA GLY A 23 -40.30 -50.87 -7.83
C GLY A 23 -38.80 -51.20 -7.86
N LEU A 24 -38.01 -50.63 -6.94
CA LEU A 24 -36.85 -51.29 -6.33
C LEU A 24 -36.75 -50.82 -4.88
N THR A 25 -36.85 -51.80 -4.00
CA THR A 25 -36.82 -51.73 -2.54
C THR A 25 -35.54 -51.11 -2.00
N ALA A 26 -35.64 -50.36 -0.91
CA ALA A 26 -34.51 -50.03 -0.05
C ALA A 26 -33.76 -51.31 0.34
N SER A 27 -32.59 -51.52 -0.26
CA SER A 27 -31.60 -52.43 0.29
C SER A 27 -31.05 -51.77 1.55
N ALA A 28 -31.12 -52.48 2.67
CA ALA A 28 -30.46 -52.12 3.91
C ALA A 28 -29.02 -51.65 3.64
N ASP A 29 -28.65 -50.54 4.30
CA ASP A 29 -27.29 -50.04 4.38
C ASP A 29 -26.34 -51.18 4.81
N PRO A 30 -25.44 -51.66 3.92
CA PRO A 30 -24.56 -52.77 4.22
C PRO A 30 -23.47 -52.42 5.24
N PHE A 31 -23.35 -51.16 5.69
CA PHE A 31 -22.35 -50.73 6.67
C PHE A 31 -22.83 -50.75 8.12
N SER A 32 -24.14 -50.85 8.36
CA SER A 32 -24.71 -50.83 9.73
C SER A 32 -24.39 -52.07 10.59
N THR A 33 -23.74 -53.11 10.04
CA THR A 33 -23.45 -54.37 10.76
C THR A 33 -22.00 -54.84 10.72
N VAL A 34 -21.05 -54.07 10.19
CA VAL A 34 -19.63 -54.45 10.21
C VAL A 34 -18.91 -53.69 11.32
N GLY A 35 -18.72 -54.35 12.46
CA GLY A 35 -17.91 -53.83 13.55
C GLY A 35 -16.48 -53.56 13.07
N VAL A 36 -16.00 -52.34 13.34
CA VAL A 36 -14.62 -51.90 13.14
C VAL A 36 -13.67 -52.81 13.93
N ASN A 37 -12.54 -53.21 13.35
CA ASN A 37 -11.52 -53.99 14.08
C ASN A 37 -10.51 -53.03 14.74
N PRO A 38 -10.53 -52.81 16.07
CA PRO A 38 -9.68 -51.81 16.73
C PRO A 38 -8.24 -52.31 16.96
N ALA A 39 -7.92 -53.56 16.60
CA ALA A 39 -6.65 -54.19 16.92
C ALA A 39 -5.58 -54.08 15.81
N ALA A 40 -5.86 -53.45 14.67
CA ALA A 40 -4.86 -53.20 13.65
C ALA A 40 -4.13 -51.87 13.91
N LYS A 41 -3.09 -51.90 14.74
CA LYS A 41 -2.01 -50.91 14.66
C LYS A 41 -0.71 -51.65 14.37
N VAL A 42 -0.04 -51.25 13.28
CA VAL A 42 1.38 -50.84 13.17
C VAL A 42 1.75 -50.93 11.68
N GLY A 43 1.61 -49.83 10.94
CA GLY A 43 2.02 -49.67 9.54
C GLY A 43 1.58 -48.32 8.96
N PRO A 44 2.21 -47.81 7.89
CA PRO A 44 1.77 -46.60 7.21
C PRO A 44 0.38 -46.83 6.58
N SER A 45 -0.60 -46.01 6.95
CA SER A 45 -1.93 -45.99 6.37
C SER A 45 -2.04 -44.92 5.29
N TYR A 46 -2.88 -45.14 4.29
CA TYR A 46 -3.25 -44.14 3.28
C TYR A 46 -4.73 -43.80 3.43
N ASP A 47 -5.03 -42.52 3.34
CA ASP A 47 -6.39 -42.02 3.16
C ASP A 47 -6.70 -42.06 1.65
N LEU A 48 -7.81 -42.69 1.28
CA LEU A 48 -8.20 -42.99 -0.10
C LEU A 48 -9.63 -42.53 -0.39
N SER A 49 -9.88 -42.05 -1.60
CA SER A 49 -11.21 -41.95 -2.20
C SER A 49 -11.42 -43.19 -3.08
N VAL A 50 -12.43 -44.02 -2.76
CA VAL A 50 -12.73 -45.26 -3.47
C VAL A 50 -14.10 -45.13 -4.14
N LEU A 51 -14.14 -45.16 -5.47
CA LEU A 51 -15.37 -45.07 -6.25
C LEU A 51 -15.85 -46.49 -6.62
N ILE A 52 -17.06 -46.85 -6.21
CA ILE A 52 -17.64 -48.20 -6.36
C ILE A 52 -18.89 -48.10 -7.24
N LEU A 53 -19.08 -48.99 -8.21
CA LEU A 53 -20.32 -49.07 -8.99
C LEU A 53 -21.49 -49.52 -8.09
N LYS A 54 -22.67 -48.89 -8.19
CA LYS A 54 -23.85 -49.24 -7.38
C LYS A 54 -24.37 -50.67 -7.60
N ASN A 55 -24.06 -51.28 -8.74
CA ASN A 55 -24.38 -52.69 -9.02
C ASN A 55 -23.26 -53.66 -8.59
N ALA A 56 -22.21 -53.17 -7.91
CA ALA A 56 -21.17 -54.01 -7.36
C ALA A 56 -21.75 -55.01 -6.35
N PRO A 57 -21.16 -56.20 -6.21
CA PRO A 57 -21.59 -57.15 -5.18
C PRO A 57 -21.52 -56.51 -3.79
N ALA A 58 -22.52 -56.72 -2.93
CA ALA A 58 -22.53 -56.19 -1.57
C ALA A 58 -21.32 -56.66 -0.71
N SER A 59 -20.60 -57.70 -1.16
CA SER A 59 -19.33 -58.13 -0.57
C SER A 59 -18.20 -57.12 -0.74
N THR A 60 -18.24 -56.25 -1.75
CA THR A 60 -17.23 -55.24 -2.05
C THR A 60 -17.20 -54.18 -0.95
N SER A 61 -18.35 -53.56 -0.66
CA SER A 61 -18.49 -52.58 0.43
C SER A 61 -18.15 -53.18 1.81
N ARG A 62 -18.57 -54.44 2.08
CA ARG A 62 -18.20 -55.15 3.32
C ARG A 62 -16.70 -55.43 3.44
N SER A 63 -16.06 -55.83 2.34
CA SER A 63 -14.62 -56.12 2.32
C SER A 63 -13.78 -54.85 2.43
N LEU A 64 -14.23 -53.76 1.81
CA LEU A 64 -13.62 -52.45 1.98
C LEU A 64 -13.72 -52.02 3.44
N GLY A 65 -14.92 -52.04 4.04
CA GLY A 65 -15.12 -51.71 5.45
C GLY A 65 -14.28 -52.56 6.41
N ALA A 66 -14.11 -53.86 6.14
CA ALA A 66 -13.29 -54.74 6.97
C ALA A 66 -11.77 -54.46 6.87
N MET A 67 -11.31 -53.85 5.77
CA MET A 67 -9.91 -53.43 5.59
C MET A 67 -9.67 -51.96 5.95
N SER A 68 -10.74 -51.25 6.32
CA SER A 68 -10.73 -49.85 6.71
C SER A 68 -10.40 -49.70 8.18
N HIS A 69 -9.47 -48.81 8.50
CA HIS A 69 -9.28 -48.32 9.86
C HIS A 69 -10.41 -47.35 10.23
N ARG A 70 -10.82 -46.51 9.28
CA ARG A 70 -11.88 -45.51 9.44
C ARG A 70 -12.50 -45.17 8.10
N ILE A 71 -13.83 -45.08 8.03
CA ILE A 71 -14.55 -44.51 6.88
C ILE A 71 -14.87 -43.05 7.22
N TYR A 72 -14.39 -42.12 6.41
CA TYR A 72 -14.58 -40.67 6.58
C TYR A 72 -15.92 -40.19 6.05
N GLN A 73 -16.32 -40.71 4.90
CA GLN A 73 -17.51 -40.24 4.19
C GLN A 73 -17.98 -41.30 3.18
N THR A 74 -19.28 -41.45 3.03
CA THR A 74 -19.89 -42.22 1.93
C THR A 74 -20.88 -41.34 1.20
N MET A 75 -20.82 -41.29 -0.13
CA MET A 75 -21.66 -40.44 -0.98
C MET A 75 -22.20 -41.22 -2.19
N SER A 76 -23.46 -41.01 -2.52
CA SER A 76 -24.11 -41.64 -3.66
C SER A 76 -24.07 -40.70 -4.88
N MET A 77 -23.42 -41.11 -5.97
CA MET A 77 -23.19 -40.27 -7.16
C MET A 77 -23.54 -41.02 -8.45
N GLY A 78 -24.72 -40.76 -9.04
CA GLY A 78 -25.11 -41.38 -10.31
C GLY A 78 -25.10 -42.92 -10.25
N TRP A 79 -24.29 -43.57 -11.12
CA TRP A 79 -24.06 -45.03 -11.12
C TRP A 79 -23.03 -45.51 -10.09
N PHE A 80 -22.45 -44.61 -9.30
CA PHE A 80 -21.38 -44.89 -8.35
C PHE A 80 -21.74 -44.53 -6.90
N GLU A 81 -20.99 -45.11 -5.97
CA GLU A 81 -20.92 -44.84 -4.55
C GLU A 81 -19.46 -44.50 -4.22
N LEU A 82 -19.20 -43.28 -3.78
CA LEU A 82 -17.88 -42.82 -3.35
C LEU A 82 -17.72 -43.11 -1.85
N VAL A 83 -16.63 -43.78 -1.47
CA VAL A 83 -16.28 -44.09 -0.09
C VAL A 83 -14.89 -43.53 0.21
N ARG A 84 -14.80 -42.53 1.09
CA ARG A 84 -13.52 -41.97 1.57
C ARG A 84 -13.09 -42.68 2.84
N VAL A 85 -11.88 -43.19 2.88
CA VAL A 85 -11.50 -44.23 3.85
C VAL A 85 -10.00 -44.27 4.15
N SER A 86 -9.62 -44.59 5.38
CA SER A 86 -8.24 -44.85 5.79
C SER A 86 -7.99 -46.35 5.84
N VAL A 87 -6.90 -46.83 5.21
CA VAL A 87 -6.55 -48.25 5.11
C VAL A 87 -5.04 -48.46 5.24
N ASP A 88 -4.60 -49.65 5.62
CA ASP A 88 -3.17 -50.01 5.54
C ASP A 88 -2.66 -49.99 4.08
N ALA A 89 -1.43 -49.51 3.89
CA ALA A 89 -0.75 -49.51 2.58
C ALA A 89 -0.75 -50.86 1.87
N ALA A 90 -0.65 -51.96 2.63
CA ALA A 90 -0.66 -53.31 2.10
C ALA A 90 -1.99 -53.71 1.43
N ASN A 91 -3.10 -53.02 1.75
CA ASN A 91 -4.43 -53.34 1.22
C ASN A 91 -4.73 -52.63 -0.10
N LEU A 92 -3.93 -51.66 -0.55
CA LEU A 92 -4.14 -50.88 -1.78
C LEU A 92 -4.32 -51.75 -3.04
N PRO A 93 -3.44 -52.71 -3.36
CA PRO A 93 -3.61 -53.57 -4.54
C PRO A 93 -4.90 -54.40 -4.48
N ARG A 94 -5.29 -54.82 -3.28
CA ARG A 94 -6.48 -55.64 -3.05
C ARG A 94 -7.77 -54.82 -3.17
N ILE A 95 -7.75 -53.56 -2.72
CA ILE A 95 -8.86 -52.61 -2.85
C ILE A 95 -9.07 -52.24 -4.32
N ALA A 96 -8.00 -51.92 -5.04
CA ALA A 96 -8.05 -51.61 -6.46
C ALA A 96 -8.53 -52.80 -7.33
N SER A 97 -8.30 -54.05 -6.89
CA SER A 97 -8.73 -55.25 -7.63
C SER A 97 -10.13 -55.77 -7.27
N MET A 98 -10.88 -55.09 -6.40
CA MET A 98 -12.19 -55.60 -5.97
C MET A 98 -13.24 -55.53 -7.09
N PRO A 99 -14.15 -56.53 -7.19
CA PRO A 99 -15.26 -56.49 -8.13
C PRO A 99 -16.13 -55.24 -7.94
N GLY A 100 -16.21 -54.41 -8.98
CA GLY A 100 -17.04 -53.20 -8.97
C GLY A 100 -16.40 -51.95 -8.36
N VAL A 101 -15.14 -52.01 -7.88
CA VAL A 101 -14.34 -50.81 -7.63
C VAL A 101 -13.89 -50.26 -8.99
N TYR A 102 -14.26 -49.02 -9.26
CA TYR A 102 -14.02 -48.36 -10.54
C TYR A 102 -12.77 -47.47 -10.51
N TRP A 103 -12.52 -46.80 -9.38
CA TRP A 103 -11.39 -45.88 -9.22
C TRP A 103 -10.93 -45.84 -7.75
N VAL A 104 -9.62 -45.71 -7.54
CA VAL A 104 -9.00 -45.52 -6.23
C VAL A 104 -7.95 -44.42 -6.38
N GLU A 105 -8.06 -43.36 -5.58
CA GLU A 105 -7.10 -42.25 -5.55
C GLU A 105 -6.76 -41.88 -4.11
N PRO A 106 -5.60 -41.22 -3.86
CA PRO A 106 -5.33 -40.63 -2.56
C PRO A 106 -6.40 -39.61 -2.19
N PHE A 107 -6.97 -39.74 -1.00
CA PHE A 107 -7.79 -38.71 -0.39
C PHE A 107 -6.89 -37.83 0.46
N TYR A 108 -6.48 -36.70 -0.11
CA TYR A 108 -5.85 -35.63 0.65
C TYR A 108 -6.93 -34.92 1.46
N ARG A 109 -6.74 -34.85 2.78
CA ARG A 109 -7.64 -34.10 3.64
C ARG A 109 -7.53 -32.63 3.25
N PRO A 110 -8.65 -31.97 2.91
CA PRO A 110 -8.65 -30.53 2.72
C PRO A 110 -8.19 -29.85 4.02
N HIS A 111 -7.36 -28.83 3.87
CA HIS A 111 -6.78 -28.05 4.94
C HIS A 111 -6.88 -26.57 4.61
N VAL A 112 -7.00 -25.76 5.65
CA VAL A 112 -7.54 -24.42 5.57
C VAL A 112 -6.88 -23.50 6.63
N LEU A 113 -7.02 -22.16 6.72
CA LEU A 113 -6.17 -21.29 7.57
C LEU A 113 -6.64 -19.80 7.85
N ASP A 114 -6.76 -19.36 9.13
CA ASP A 114 -6.75 -17.98 9.73
C ASP A 114 -5.49 -17.86 10.66
N GLU A 115 -5.42 -16.97 11.65
CA GLU A 115 -4.43 -16.63 12.69
C GLU A 115 -3.08 -16.11 12.14
N VAL A 116 -2.69 -16.60 10.96
CA VAL A 116 -1.51 -16.15 10.23
C VAL A 116 -1.56 -14.66 9.92
N SER A 117 -2.71 -14.12 9.48
CA SER A 117 -2.85 -12.67 9.26
C SER A 117 -2.69 -11.90 10.57
N SER A 118 -3.29 -12.38 11.66
CA SER A 118 -3.15 -11.78 12.99
C SER A 118 -1.72 -11.82 13.51
N GLN A 119 -0.96 -12.87 13.19
CA GLN A 119 0.47 -12.96 13.51
C GLN A 119 1.34 -12.03 12.66
N ILE A 120 0.98 -11.83 11.39
CA ILE A 120 1.64 -10.83 10.53
C ILE A 120 1.41 -9.44 11.10
N ASP A 121 0.17 -9.07 11.41
CA ASP A 121 -0.16 -7.75 11.94
C ASP A 121 0.38 -7.55 13.36
N ALA A 122 0.52 -8.62 14.16
CA ALA A 122 1.16 -8.55 15.47
C ALA A 122 2.67 -8.30 15.41
N GLY A 123 3.33 -8.55 14.27
CA GLY A 123 4.80 -8.51 14.19
C GLY A 123 5.50 -9.83 14.54
N ASN A 124 4.77 -10.92 14.71
CA ASN A 124 5.28 -12.17 15.29
C ASN A 124 5.93 -13.09 14.24
N TYR A 125 6.95 -12.60 13.49
CA TYR A 125 7.57 -13.32 12.36
C TYR A 125 9.10 -13.15 12.26
N VAL A 126 9.88 -13.50 13.27
CA VAL A 126 11.36 -13.26 13.26
C VAL A 126 12.16 -14.29 12.43
N SER A 127 11.53 -15.37 11.93
CA SER A 127 12.14 -16.29 10.93
C SER A 127 11.14 -17.16 10.16
N GLN A 128 10.03 -17.53 10.81
CA GLN A 128 8.86 -18.19 10.23
C GLN A 128 7.64 -17.82 11.08
N LEU A 129 6.44 -17.86 10.50
CA LEU A 129 5.19 -17.69 11.25
C LEU A 129 4.91 -18.96 12.06
N THR A 130 4.52 -18.80 13.32
CA THR A 130 4.07 -19.88 14.21
C THR A 130 2.75 -19.51 14.89
N PRO A 131 1.86 -20.46 15.22
CA PRO A 131 0.66 -20.16 16.01
C PRO A 131 1.00 -19.60 17.39
N GLY A 132 0.05 -18.89 18.00
CA GLY A 132 0.20 -18.30 19.32
C GLY A 132 -0.30 -16.86 19.45
N TYR A 133 -1.07 -16.33 18.48
CA TYR A 133 -1.54 -14.93 18.50
C TYR A 133 -2.30 -14.63 19.80
N LEU A 134 -3.26 -15.49 20.17
CA LEU A 134 -4.04 -15.30 21.40
C LEU A 134 -3.17 -15.33 22.66
N ALA A 135 -2.13 -16.15 22.70
CA ALA A 135 -1.21 -16.21 23.84
C ALA A 135 -0.36 -14.93 23.94
N TRP A 136 0.14 -14.44 22.80
CA TRP A 136 0.83 -13.16 22.71
C TRP A 136 -0.10 -12.01 23.14
N LEU A 137 -1.31 -11.94 22.60
CA LEU A 137 -2.29 -10.90 22.90
C LEU A 137 -2.66 -10.88 24.40
N ASN A 138 -2.86 -12.06 25.01
CA ASN A 138 -3.06 -12.15 26.46
C ASN A 138 -1.85 -11.66 27.27
N SER A 139 -0.64 -11.77 26.72
CA SER A 139 0.58 -11.28 27.38
C SER A 139 0.73 -9.75 27.33
N THR A 140 0.13 -9.08 26.33
CA THR A 140 0.07 -7.61 26.28
C THR A 140 -0.96 -7.05 27.26
N GLY A 141 -1.99 -7.84 27.58
CA GLY A 141 -3.11 -7.42 28.43
C GLY A 141 -4.24 -6.70 27.69
N TYR A 142 -4.12 -6.55 26.36
CA TYR A 142 -5.11 -5.87 25.52
C TYR A 142 -5.71 -6.87 24.54
N THR A 143 -6.97 -7.26 24.74
CA THR A 143 -7.68 -8.31 23.98
C THR A 143 -8.90 -7.79 23.22
N GLY A 144 -9.20 -6.49 23.34
CA GLY A 144 -10.43 -5.86 22.83
C GLY A 144 -11.55 -5.81 23.87
N ALA A 145 -11.33 -6.36 25.06
CA ALA A 145 -12.35 -6.40 26.12
C ALA A 145 -12.86 -4.99 26.47
N GLY A 146 -14.18 -4.83 26.47
CA GLY A 146 -14.85 -3.57 26.78
C GLY A 146 -14.82 -2.54 25.65
N ILE A 147 -14.33 -2.92 24.46
CA ILE A 147 -14.39 -2.11 23.24
C ILE A 147 -15.48 -2.67 22.34
N ARG A 148 -16.21 -1.77 21.68
CA ARG A 148 -17.26 -2.14 20.72
C ARG A 148 -16.91 -1.63 19.34
N VAL A 149 -17.07 -2.49 18.35
CA VAL A 149 -16.86 -2.19 16.93
C VAL A 149 -18.20 -2.30 16.21
N ALA A 150 -18.63 -1.21 15.60
CA ALA A 150 -19.74 -1.23 14.65
C ALA A 150 -19.26 -1.78 13.30
N VAL A 151 -20.05 -2.67 12.70
CA VAL A 151 -19.77 -3.26 11.39
C VAL A 151 -20.93 -2.96 10.46
N ASP A 152 -20.66 -2.09 9.49
CA ASP A 152 -21.62 -1.57 8.52
C ASP A 152 -21.55 -2.45 7.25
N ASP A 153 -22.38 -3.51 7.16
CA ASP A 153 -22.21 -4.56 6.13
C ASP A 153 -23.52 -5.33 5.81
N THR A 154 -23.44 -6.58 5.32
CA THR A 154 -24.57 -7.40 4.84
C THR A 154 -25.36 -8.10 5.94
N GLY A 155 -24.92 -7.97 7.19
CA GLY A 155 -25.52 -8.57 8.39
C GLY A 155 -24.50 -9.42 9.14
N VAL A 156 -24.94 -10.10 10.20
CA VAL A 156 -24.13 -11.11 10.90
C VAL A 156 -24.96 -12.38 11.14
N ASP A 157 -24.55 -13.49 10.54
CA ASP A 157 -25.11 -14.84 10.61
C ASP A 157 -26.66 -14.85 10.64
N THR A 158 -27.31 -15.32 11.71
CA THR A 158 -28.78 -15.33 11.80
C THR A 158 -29.40 -13.96 12.09
N GLY A 159 -28.59 -12.97 12.48
CA GLY A 159 -29.02 -11.65 12.93
C GLY A 159 -29.65 -11.65 14.33
N VAL A 160 -29.46 -12.71 15.10
CA VAL A 160 -29.97 -12.86 16.47
C VAL A 160 -28.88 -13.46 17.35
N ASP A 161 -28.48 -12.74 18.40
CA ASP A 161 -27.54 -13.21 19.41
C ASP A 161 -28.17 -12.98 20.80
N ASN A 162 -28.85 -13.99 21.32
CA ASN A 162 -29.42 -13.94 22.66
C ASN A 162 -28.46 -14.63 23.62
N PRO A 163 -27.96 -13.93 24.67
CA PRO A 163 -26.95 -14.50 25.55
C PRO A 163 -27.42 -15.69 26.41
N ASN A 164 -28.70 -16.07 26.31
CA ASN A 164 -29.29 -17.22 26.98
C ASN A 164 -29.65 -18.37 26.03
N VAL A 165 -29.34 -18.24 24.74
CA VAL A 165 -29.59 -19.23 23.71
C VAL A 165 -28.25 -19.59 23.09
N THR A 166 -28.01 -20.88 22.85
CA THR A 166 -26.78 -21.34 22.20
C THR A 166 -27.11 -21.76 20.77
N GLY A 167 -26.28 -21.34 19.83
CA GLY A 167 -26.42 -21.70 18.42
C GLY A 167 -27.51 -20.94 17.68
N ASP A 168 -27.99 -19.82 18.23
CA ASP A 168 -28.69 -18.80 17.45
C ASP A 168 -27.71 -17.87 16.74
N MET A 169 -26.43 -17.82 17.10
CA MET A 169 -25.37 -17.08 16.40
C MET A 169 -24.21 -18.01 16.00
N HIS A 170 -23.36 -17.56 15.06
CA HIS A 170 -22.14 -18.25 14.69
C HIS A 170 -21.31 -18.52 15.96
N PRO A 171 -20.83 -19.75 16.23
CA PRO A 171 -20.25 -20.10 17.53
C PRO A 171 -19.11 -19.20 18.01
N GLU A 172 -18.33 -18.64 17.09
CA GLU A 172 -17.18 -17.78 17.41
C GLU A 172 -17.52 -16.29 17.52
N LEU A 173 -18.76 -15.91 17.21
CA LEU A 173 -19.34 -14.59 17.41
C LEU A 173 -20.50 -14.62 18.44
N ASP A 174 -20.86 -15.80 18.94
CA ASP A 174 -21.90 -15.99 19.95
C ASP A 174 -21.55 -15.22 21.23
N ASN A 175 -22.52 -14.48 21.77
CA ASN A 175 -22.36 -13.53 22.87
C ASN A 175 -21.36 -12.39 22.59
N ARG A 176 -21.06 -12.08 21.33
CA ARG A 176 -20.27 -10.91 20.92
C ARG A 176 -21.12 -9.85 20.23
N VAL A 177 -22.23 -10.22 19.61
CA VAL A 177 -23.07 -9.28 18.86
C VAL A 177 -24.07 -8.61 19.82
N VAL A 178 -23.68 -7.47 20.37
CA VAL A 178 -24.44 -6.77 21.43
C VAL A 178 -25.62 -5.94 20.90
N ALA A 179 -25.63 -5.63 19.61
CA ALA A 179 -26.73 -4.96 18.94
C ALA A 179 -26.86 -5.41 17.49
N ASN A 180 -28.10 -5.59 17.03
CA ASN A 180 -28.46 -5.91 15.65
C ASN A 180 -29.39 -4.83 15.11
N LEU A 181 -28.89 -4.02 14.17
CA LEU A 181 -29.57 -2.91 13.54
C LEU A 181 -29.67 -3.15 12.04
N TRP A 182 -30.71 -2.63 11.40
CA TRP A 182 -30.92 -2.78 9.95
C TRP A 182 -31.61 -1.55 9.37
N TYR A 183 -31.30 -1.25 8.12
CA TYR A 183 -31.65 0.02 7.48
C TYR A 183 -32.40 -0.17 6.16
N GLY A 184 -33.03 0.91 5.68
CA GLY A 184 -33.78 0.88 4.42
C GLY A 184 -34.99 -0.07 4.47
N SER A 185 -35.11 -0.93 3.45
CA SER A 185 -36.18 -1.92 3.34
C SER A 185 -35.94 -3.23 4.10
N LEU A 186 -34.81 -3.36 4.79
CA LEU A 186 -34.46 -4.56 5.52
C LEU A 186 -35.38 -4.79 6.74
N THR A 187 -35.52 -6.04 7.13
CA THR A 187 -36.44 -6.44 8.22
C THR A 187 -35.76 -7.17 9.38
N ASN A 188 -34.48 -7.48 9.27
CA ASN A 188 -33.67 -8.15 10.28
C ASN A 188 -32.17 -7.94 10.02
N GLY A 189 -31.32 -8.28 10.99
CA GLY A 189 -29.86 -8.23 10.89
C GLY A 189 -29.20 -9.48 10.30
N ALA A 190 -29.96 -10.42 9.74
CA ALA A 190 -29.43 -11.71 9.27
C ALA A 190 -28.58 -11.56 8.01
N ASP A 191 -27.46 -12.27 7.95
CA ASP A 191 -26.52 -12.21 6.83
C ASP A 191 -26.78 -13.31 5.79
N GLY A 192 -27.76 -13.07 4.91
CA GLY A 192 -28.01 -13.97 3.79
C GLY A 192 -26.98 -13.89 2.65
N PHE A 193 -26.06 -12.91 2.68
CA PHE A 193 -25.04 -12.74 1.65
C PHE A 193 -23.69 -13.36 2.06
N GLY A 194 -23.34 -13.28 3.34
CA GLY A 194 -22.20 -13.92 3.99
C GLY A 194 -20.98 -13.03 4.25
N HIS A 195 -20.97 -11.80 3.70
CA HIS A 195 -19.80 -10.91 3.77
C HIS A 195 -19.62 -10.29 5.16
N GLY A 196 -20.66 -9.70 5.72
CA GLY A 196 -20.63 -9.07 7.03
C GLY A 196 -20.29 -10.04 8.17
N THR A 197 -20.69 -11.32 8.05
CA THR A 197 -20.28 -12.37 9.00
C THR A 197 -18.78 -12.63 8.93
N HIS A 198 -18.23 -12.72 7.72
CA HIS A 198 -16.79 -12.93 7.50
C HIS A 198 -15.97 -11.76 8.05
N VAL A 199 -16.36 -10.53 7.71
CA VAL A 199 -15.74 -9.29 8.21
C VAL A 199 -15.83 -9.20 9.73
N SER A 200 -16.98 -9.48 10.33
CA SER A 200 -17.15 -9.48 11.80
C SER A 200 -16.28 -10.54 12.49
N GLY A 201 -16.11 -11.70 11.86
CA GLY A 201 -15.19 -12.74 12.32
C GLY A 201 -13.73 -12.27 12.33
N ILE A 202 -13.29 -11.52 11.32
CA ILE A 202 -11.94 -10.94 11.26
C ILE A 202 -11.74 -9.91 12.39
N VAL A 203 -12.76 -9.12 12.72
CA VAL A 203 -12.69 -8.16 13.83
C VAL A 203 -12.60 -8.89 15.17
N ALA A 204 -13.56 -9.76 15.49
CA ALA A 204 -13.80 -10.22 16.86
C ALA A 204 -14.08 -11.72 17.04
N GLY A 205 -13.84 -12.54 16.02
CA GLY A 205 -13.96 -13.99 16.14
C GLY A 205 -13.08 -14.51 17.29
N ASN A 206 -13.66 -15.31 18.19
CA ASN A 206 -12.97 -15.72 19.41
C ASN A 206 -12.14 -17.02 19.27
N GLY A 207 -12.14 -17.66 18.10
CA GLY A 207 -11.44 -18.92 17.83
C GLY A 207 -11.91 -20.11 18.67
N SER A 208 -13.09 -20.04 19.30
CA SER A 208 -13.55 -21.01 20.30
C SER A 208 -13.83 -22.41 19.75
N LEU A 209 -13.98 -22.56 18.43
CA LEU A 209 -14.14 -23.89 17.81
C LEU A 209 -12.83 -24.68 17.85
N GLY A 210 -11.68 -24.02 18.02
CA GLY A 210 -10.35 -24.65 18.05
C GLY A 210 -10.01 -25.35 16.72
N THR A 211 -10.75 -25.05 15.65
CA THR A 211 -10.51 -25.53 14.29
C THR A 211 -9.40 -24.69 13.68
N GLY A 212 -8.48 -25.38 13.01
CA GLY A 212 -7.27 -24.77 12.52
C GLY A 212 -6.56 -25.66 11.51
N ASP A 213 -5.49 -25.12 10.95
CA ASP A 213 -4.75 -25.73 9.86
C ASP A 213 -3.76 -26.83 10.28
N PRO A 214 -3.08 -27.48 9.33
CA PRO A 214 -2.01 -28.43 9.62
C PRO A 214 -0.90 -27.89 10.50
N ASN A 215 -0.63 -26.58 10.47
CA ASN A 215 0.41 -25.93 11.25
C ASN A 215 -0.09 -25.46 12.63
N GLY A 216 -1.39 -25.59 12.94
CA GLY A 216 -2.00 -25.28 14.22
C GLY A 216 -2.58 -23.86 14.35
N PHE A 217 -2.66 -23.10 13.26
CA PHE A 217 -3.28 -21.76 13.24
C PHE A 217 -4.81 -21.87 13.17
N LEU A 218 -5.54 -21.12 13.99
CA LEU A 218 -7.01 -21.15 14.06
C LEU A 218 -7.70 -20.63 12.77
N TRP A 219 -9.02 -20.88 12.59
CA TRP A 219 -9.83 -20.37 11.43
C TRP A 219 -10.87 -19.25 11.66
N GLY A 220 -11.30 -18.99 12.89
CA GLY A 220 -12.03 -17.76 13.22
C GLY A 220 -11.53 -17.03 14.46
N LEU A 221 -10.21 -16.88 14.60
CA LEU A 221 -9.57 -15.98 15.57
C LEU A 221 -9.34 -14.58 14.97
N GLY A 222 -10.27 -13.66 15.24
CA GLY A 222 -10.16 -12.26 14.86
C GLY A 222 -9.07 -11.50 15.60
N MET A 223 -8.82 -10.27 15.13
CA MET A 223 -7.80 -9.38 15.69
C MET A 223 -8.09 -8.97 17.14
N ALA A 224 -9.32 -8.61 17.46
CA ALA A 224 -9.76 -8.21 18.79
C ALA A 224 -10.80 -9.20 19.35
N PRO A 225 -10.40 -10.43 19.72
CA PRO A 225 -11.31 -11.55 19.99
C PRO A 225 -12.22 -11.36 21.22
N GLN A 226 -11.99 -10.32 22.03
CA GLN A 226 -12.87 -9.97 23.16
C GLN A 226 -13.62 -8.65 22.96
N ALA A 227 -13.52 -8.01 21.79
CA ALA A 227 -14.37 -6.89 21.43
C ALA A 227 -15.82 -7.35 21.20
N ASP A 228 -16.77 -6.45 21.42
CA ASP A 228 -18.18 -6.66 21.06
C ASP A 228 -18.45 -6.09 19.65
N ILE A 229 -19.39 -6.70 18.93
CA ILE A 229 -19.84 -6.29 17.60
C ILE A 229 -21.22 -5.61 17.69
N ILE A 230 -21.36 -4.49 17.00
CA ILE A 230 -22.64 -3.86 16.68
C ILE A 230 -22.90 -4.10 15.20
N ASN A 231 -23.82 -5.00 14.87
CA ASN A 231 -24.17 -5.33 13.50
C ASN A 231 -25.09 -4.25 12.92
N GLN A 232 -24.62 -3.51 11.90
CA GLN A 232 -25.39 -2.50 11.18
C GLN A 232 -25.60 -2.98 9.73
N ARG A 233 -26.73 -3.63 9.49
CA ARG A 233 -27.03 -4.22 8.19
C ARG A 233 -27.53 -3.18 7.17
N ILE A 234 -26.79 -3.01 6.07
CA ILE A 234 -27.05 -2.02 5.02
C ILE A 234 -27.12 -2.59 3.60
N PHE A 235 -26.85 -3.89 3.43
CA PHE A 235 -27.05 -4.64 2.19
C PHE A 235 -28.07 -5.78 2.37
N ASP A 236 -28.83 -6.08 1.32
CA ASP A 236 -29.71 -7.26 1.32
C ASP A 236 -28.95 -8.57 1.05
N SER A 237 -29.66 -9.70 1.11
CA SER A 237 -29.06 -11.03 0.91
C SER A 237 -28.55 -11.27 -0.52
N GLY A 238 -28.87 -10.38 -1.48
CA GLY A 238 -28.32 -10.38 -2.83
C GLY A 238 -27.09 -9.46 -2.97
N GLY A 239 -26.66 -8.79 -1.90
CA GLY A 239 -25.58 -7.82 -1.92
C GLY A 239 -26.01 -6.44 -2.45
N ALA A 240 -27.31 -6.15 -2.54
CA ALA A 240 -27.78 -4.86 -3.04
C ALA A 240 -27.84 -3.82 -1.92
N TRP A 241 -27.31 -2.62 -2.21
CA TRP A 241 -27.32 -1.46 -1.32
C TRP A 241 -28.74 -1.02 -0.93
N GLN A 242 -28.97 -0.77 0.36
CA GLN A 242 -30.30 -0.44 0.90
C GLN A 242 -30.48 1.04 1.27
N ASN A 243 -29.54 1.90 0.88
CA ASN A 243 -29.60 3.35 1.04
C ASN A 243 -29.87 3.82 2.50
N PRO A 244 -29.06 3.38 3.49
CA PRO A 244 -29.07 3.94 4.84
C PRO A 244 -28.77 5.44 4.87
N SER A 245 -29.16 6.09 5.96
CA SER A 245 -28.67 7.42 6.32
C SER A 245 -27.32 7.28 7.03
N TYR A 246 -26.23 7.82 6.47
CA TYR A 246 -24.90 7.80 7.11
C TYR A 246 -24.88 8.47 8.48
N TYR A 247 -25.65 9.55 8.66
CA TYR A 247 -25.83 10.20 9.96
C TYR A 247 -26.47 9.27 11.00
N SER A 248 -27.42 8.43 10.55
CA SER A 248 -28.06 7.45 11.43
C SER A 248 -27.07 6.35 11.80
N LEU A 249 -26.26 5.87 10.83
CA LEU A 249 -25.23 4.87 11.08
C LEU A 249 -24.23 5.34 12.15
N GLY A 250 -23.66 6.54 12.00
CA GLY A 250 -22.76 7.13 12.99
C GLY A 250 -23.42 7.34 14.35
N SER A 251 -24.64 7.88 14.38
CA SER A 251 -25.35 8.15 15.65
C SER A 251 -25.74 6.87 16.38
N ASP A 252 -26.14 5.82 15.66
CA ASP A 252 -26.52 4.53 16.24
C ASP A 252 -25.31 3.77 16.75
N ALA A 253 -24.17 3.83 16.04
CA ALA A 253 -22.90 3.28 16.51
C ALA A 253 -22.52 3.91 17.86
N LEU A 254 -22.52 5.24 17.95
CA LEU A 254 -22.26 5.96 19.21
C LEU A 254 -23.27 5.65 20.31
N ASN A 255 -24.57 5.62 20.00
CA ASN A 255 -25.62 5.30 20.97
C ASN A 255 -25.48 3.88 21.54
N ASN A 256 -24.86 2.97 20.78
CA ASN A 256 -24.49 1.63 21.22
C ASN A 256 -23.05 1.55 21.75
N SER A 257 -22.40 2.69 21.99
CA SER A 257 -21.05 2.83 22.57
C SER A 257 -19.92 2.25 21.72
N ALA A 258 -20.07 2.30 20.39
CA ALA A 258 -18.97 2.00 19.47
C ALA A 258 -17.81 2.98 19.69
N SER A 259 -16.58 2.47 19.63
CA SER A 259 -15.37 3.29 19.52
C SER A 259 -14.79 3.27 18.11
N VAL A 260 -15.08 2.22 17.35
CA VAL A 260 -14.63 2.02 15.97
C VAL A 260 -15.85 1.62 15.11
N ASN A 261 -15.90 2.09 13.88
CA ASN A 261 -16.85 1.69 12.85
C ASN A 261 -16.08 1.17 11.63
N SER A 262 -16.32 -0.08 11.26
CA SER A 262 -15.67 -0.82 10.18
C SER A 262 -16.54 -0.87 8.94
N ASN A 263 -15.98 -0.46 7.80
CA ASN A 263 -16.72 -0.33 6.53
C ASN A 263 -15.97 -1.04 5.40
N SER A 264 -16.45 -2.23 5.06
CA SER A 264 -15.88 -3.07 3.99
C SER A 264 -16.63 -2.94 2.67
N TRP A 265 -16.98 -1.71 2.32
CA TRP A 265 -17.73 -1.34 1.13
C TRP A 265 -17.30 0.04 0.62
N GLY A 266 -17.63 0.32 -0.63
CA GLY A 266 -17.31 1.58 -1.30
C GLY A 266 -17.65 1.49 -2.78
N ILE A 267 -17.29 2.52 -3.51
CA ILE A 267 -17.41 2.55 -4.97
C ILE A 267 -16.04 2.64 -5.63
N GLN A 268 -16.00 2.57 -6.95
CA GLN A 268 -14.81 2.89 -7.74
C GLN A 268 -15.12 4.17 -8.52
N ASP A 269 -14.39 5.25 -8.23
CA ASP A 269 -14.67 6.59 -8.76
C ASP A 269 -13.44 7.32 -9.31
N GLY A 270 -12.29 6.63 -9.36
CA GLY A 270 -11.05 7.23 -9.83
C GLY A 270 -10.30 8.02 -8.76
N GLY A 271 -10.50 7.72 -7.47
CA GLY A 271 -9.90 8.45 -6.36
C GLY A 271 -10.59 9.80 -6.07
N ALA A 272 -11.80 10.01 -6.59
CA ALA A 272 -12.51 11.28 -6.46
C ALA A 272 -12.97 11.53 -5.02
N TYR A 273 -12.97 12.80 -4.58
CA TYR A 273 -13.59 13.21 -3.33
C TYR A 273 -15.06 13.61 -3.60
N LEU A 274 -15.98 12.79 -3.11
CA LEU A 274 -17.41 12.92 -3.34
C LEU A 274 -18.16 13.38 -2.08
N ILE A 275 -19.48 13.50 -2.20
CA ILE A 275 -20.35 13.91 -1.09
C ILE A 275 -20.24 12.93 0.08
N ASP A 276 -20.09 11.63 -0.19
CA ASP A 276 -19.99 10.66 0.90
C ASP A 276 -18.66 10.83 1.65
N ASP A 277 -17.55 11.12 0.95
CA ASP A 277 -16.28 11.45 1.59
C ASP A 277 -16.40 12.69 2.49
N MET A 278 -17.09 13.72 2.01
CA MET A 278 -17.39 14.95 2.76
C MET A 278 -18.24 14.67 4.01
N ILE A 279 -19.22 13.77 3.90
CA ILE A 279 -20.06 13.38 5.04
C ILE A 279 -19.21 12.65 6.08
N TYR A 280 -18.41 11.66 5.66
CA TYR A 280 -17.59 10.89 6.58
C TYR A 280 -16.46 11.71 7.21
N ASP A 281 -15.91 12.70 6.50
CA ASP A 281 -14.97 13.67 7.10
C ASP A 281 -15.62 14.41 8.28
N GLY A 282 -16.88 14.82 8.15
CA GLY A 282 -17.62 15.45 9.25
C GLY A 282 -17.96 14.48 10.38
N LEU A 283 -18.41 13.26 10.04
CA LEU A 283 -18.80 12.24 11.01
C LEU A 283 -17.65 11.78 11.90
N VAL A 284 -16.40 11.81 11.41
CA VAL A 284 -15.24 11.44 12.25
C VAL A 284 -15.15 12.32 13.50
N ARG A 285 -15.45 13.62 13.40
CA ARG A 285 -15.48 14.54 14.55
C ARG A 285 -16.82 14.50 15.29
N ASP A 286 -17.92 14.47 14.53
CA ASP A 286 -19.29 14.64 15.02
C ASP A 286 -20.20 13.51 14.52
N ALA A 287 -19.95 12.28 14.98
CA ALA A 287 -20.71 11.11 14.50
C ALA A 287 -22.20 11.15 14.88
N ASN A 288 -22.59 11.99 15.84
CA ASN A 288 -23.98 12.31 16.13
C ASN A 288 -24.28 13.80 15.91
N ILE A 289 -24.58 14.15 14.66
CA ILE A 289 -24.88 15.54 14.24
C ILE A 289 -26.05 16.21 14.97
N PHE A 290 -26.86 15.45 15.72
CA PHE A 290 -27.98 15.97 16.50
C PHE A 290 -27.59 16.36 17.93
N THR A 291 -26.37 16.04 18.36
CA THR A 291 -25.83 16.39 19.68
C THR A 291 -24.77 17.47 19.52
N PRO A 292 -24.91 18.64 20.19
CA PRO A 292 -23.88 19.68 20.11
C PRO A 292 -22.54 19.25 20.72
N GLY A 293 -21.43 19.64 20.07
CA GLY A 293 -20.06 19.36 20.50
C GLY A 293 -19.45 18.17 19.77
N ASN A 294 -18.18 17.85 20.04
CA ASN A 294 -17.50 16.73 19.40
C ASN A 294 -18.04 15.39 19.94
N GLN A 295 -18.39 14.46 19.05
CA GLN A 295 -18.62 13.06 19.38
C GLN A 295 -17.77 12.19 18.44
N PRO A 296 -16.47 12.07 18.74
CA PRO A 296 -15.56 11.41 17.84
C PRO A 296 -15.88 9.92 17.69
N LEU A 297 -15.76 9.42 16.47
CA LEU A 297 -15.85 7.99 16.17
C LEU A 297 -14.77 7.66 15.14
N ILE A 298 -14.03 6.58 15.39
CA ILE A 298 -13.01 6.11 14.45
C ILE A 298 -13.74 5.39 13.30
N PHE A 299 -13.59 5.88 12.08
CA PHE A 299 -14.08 5.21 10.88
C PHE A 299 -12.92 4.60 10.10
N GLU A 300 -13.05 3.32 9.79
CA GLU A 300 -12.17 2.57 8.90
C GLU A 300 -12.93 2.24 7.62
N PHE A 301 -12.29 2.45 6.47
CA PHE A 301 -12.81 2.13 5.15
C PHE A 301 -11.81 1.32 4.33
N SER A 302 -12.31 0.27 3.69
CA SER A 302 -11.55 -0.45 2.66
C SER A 302 -11.21 0.45 1.48
N ALA A 303 -9.98 0.34 0.96
CA ALA A 303 -9.51 1.15 -0.17
C ALA A 303 -10.23 0.84 -1.50
N GLY A 304 -10.72 -0.40 -1.66
CA GLY A 304 -11.35 -0.89 -2.88
C GLY A 304 -10.54 -2.01 -3.56
N ASN A 305 -11.17 -2.70 -4.52
CA ASN A 305 -10.57 -3.85 -5.22
C ASN A 305 -10.31 -3.57 -6.72
N GLY A 306 -10.13 -2.29 -7.06
CA GLY A 306 -10.01 -1.80 -8.44
C GLY A 306 -8.58 -1.61 -8.92
N GLY A 307 -7.57 -2.04 -8.16
CA GLY A 307 -6.17 -1.72 -8.43
C GLY A 307 -5.49 -2.54 -9.51
N TRP A 308 -6.21 -3.44 -10.21
CA TRP A 308 -5.63 -4.29 -11.25
C TRP A 308 -6.48 -4.29 -12.52
N GLY A 309 -5.84 -4.10 -13.68
CA GLY A 309 -6.49 -4.12 -14.99
C GLY A 309 -5.46 -4.32 -16.09
N GLY A 310 -5.79 -5.09 -17.14
CA GLY A 310 -4.90 -5.27 -18.30
C GLY A 310 -3.56 -5.97 -18.02
N GLY A 311 -3.35 -6.54 -16.83
CA GLY A 311 -2.08 -7.16 -16.42
C GLY A 311 -1.09 -6.21 -15.73
N THR A 312 -1.52 -4.98 -15.43
CA THR A 312 -0.73 -3.96 -14.73
C THR A 312 -1.48 -3.36 -13.53
N PRO A 313 -0.78 -2.74 -12.57
CA PRO A 313 -1.41 -1.91 -11.54
C PRO A 313 -2.21 -0.76 -12.14
N VAL A 314 -3.36 -0.44 -11.53
CA VAL A 314 -4.19 0.73 -11.83
C VAL A 314 -4.07 1.69 -10.64
N TYR A 315 -3.47 2.84 -10.88
CA TYR A 315 -3.40 3.94 -9.90
C TYR A 315 -4.66 4.82 -9.96
N GLN A 316 -4.87 5.65 -8.94
CA GLN A 316 -6.12 6.40 -8.74
C GLN A 316 -7.35 5.49 -8.77
N SER A 317 -7.27 4.35 -8.09
CA SER A 317 -8.32 3.34 -8.10
C SER A 317 -9.03 3.21 -6.75
N THR A 318 -8.66 4.01 -5.76
CA THR A 318 -9.42 4.15 -4.51
C THR A 318 -10.79 4.76 -4.79
N GLY A 319 -11.71 4.65 -3.84
CA GLY A 319 -13.04 5.21 -4.02
C GLY A 319 -13.75 5.58 -2.74
N SER A 320 -14.78 6.40 -2.91
CA SER A 320 -15.62 6.93 -1.84
C SER A 320 -16.38 5.83 -1.10
N PRO A 321 -16.54 5.90 0.24
CA PRO A 321 -16.03 6.95 1.14
C PRO A 321 -14.57 6.79 1.61
N GLY A 322 -13.82 5.84 1.05
CA GLY A 322 -12.42 5.60 1.40
C GLY A 322 -11.47 6.73 0.99
N ASN A 323 -11.93 7.74 0.24
CA ASN A 323 -11.13 8.91 -0.15
C ASN A 323 -11.24 10.05 0.88
N SER A 324 -12.09 9.94 1.90
CA SER A 324 -12.15 10.84 3.05
C SER A 324 -10.76 11.09 3.66
N LYS A 325 -10.51 12.34 4.06
CA LYS A 325 -9.26 12.77 4.72
C LYS A 325 -9.16 12.15 6.11
N ASN A 326 -10.28 12.14 6.85
CA ASN A 326 -10.29 11.88 8.28
C ASN A 326 -10.46 10.41 8.67
N VAL A 327 -10.85 9.55 7.73
CA VAL A 327 -10.97 8.11 7.95
C VAL A 327 -9.60 7.43 7.87
N ILE A 328 -9.53 6.20 8.39
CA ILE A 328 -8.41 5.27 8.15
C ILE A 328 -8.77 4.43 6.93
N THR A 329 -8.04 4.58 5.83
CA THR A 329 -8.26 3.81 4.60
C THR A 329 -7.27 2.67 4.50
N THR A 330 -7.78 1.45 4.29
CA THR A 330 -6.99 0.22 4.36
C THR A 330 -6.87 -0.47 3.00
N GLY A 331 -5.66 -0.63 2.49
CA GLY A 331 -5.37 -1.49 1.34
C GLY A 331 -5.05 -2.93 1.75
N ALA A 332 -4.73 -3.79 0.79
CA ALA A 332 -4.48 -5.20 1.01
C ALA A 332 -3.06 -5.62 0.58
N SER A 333 -2.33 -6.26 1.50
CA SER A 333 -1.15 -7.05 1.15
C SER A 333 -1.53 -8.52 0.88
N LEU A 334 -0.61 -9.30 0.34
CA LEU A 334 -0.74 -10.75 0.34
C LEU A 334 -0.72 -11.28 1.78
N ASN A 335 -1.31 -12.45 1.97
CA ASN A 335 -1.08 -13.26 3.18
C ASN A 335 0.07 -14.25 2.93
N PHE A 336 0.45 -15.04 3.94
CA PHE A 336 1.51 -16.06 3.82
C PHE A 336 0.94 -17.48 3.98
N ARG A 337 0.35 -17.96 2.89
CA ARG A 337 -0.25 -19.29 2.71
C ARG A 337 0.20 -19.96 1.40
N PRO A 338 1.50 -20.17 1.14
CA PRO A 338 1.99 -20.55 -0.20
C PRO A 338 1.42 -21.89 -0.74
N THR A 339 0.81 -22.71 0.12
CA THR A 339 0.23 -24.01 -0.21
C THR A 339 -1.30 -24.02 -0.36
N VAL A 340 -1.98 -22.92 -0.05
CA VAL A 340 -3.44 -22.82 -0.09
C VAL A 340 -3.96 -22.42 -1.48
N PRO A 341 -3.45 -21.34 -2.11
CA PRO A 341 -3.93 -20.92 -3.42
C PRO A 341 -3.69 -22.02 -4.48
N PRO A 342 -4.71 -22.38 -5.27
CA PRO A 342 -4.51 -23.20 -6.46
C PRO A 342 -3.56 -22.50 -7.45
N PRO A 343 -2.74 -23.25 -8.21
CA PRO A 343 -1.92 -22.67 -9.27
C PRO A 343 -2.76 -21.83 -10.25
N GLY A 344 -2.29 -20.62 -10.58
CA GLY A 344 -2.99 -19.69 -11.48
C GLY A 344 -4.04 -18.80 -10.79
N THR A 345 -4.12 -18.82 -9.47
CA THR A 345 -4.92 -17.85 -8.67
C THR A 345 -4.00 -16.84 -7.99
N TRP A 346 -4.56 -15.79 -7.38
CA TRP A 346 -3.79 -14.81 -6.61
C TRP A 346 -2.87 -15.51 -5.59
N PRO A 347 -1.59 -15.15 -5.49
CA PRO A 347 -0.70 -15.82 -4.56
C PRO A 347 -1.03 -15.45 -3.10
N ALA A 348 -0.40 -16.17 -2.19
CA ALA A 348 -0.34 -15.84 -0.78
C ALA A 348 0.99 -16.37 -0.27
N ASP A 349 2.10 -15.85 -0.74
CA ASP A 349 3.43 -16.37 -0.44
C ASP A 349 4.37 -15.32 0.15
N ASP A 350 3.94 -14.06 0.23
CA ASP A 350 4.79 -12.96 0.70
C ASP A 350 3.97 -11.77 1.23
N PHE A 351 3.86 -11.67 2.56
CA PHE A 351 3.13 -10.57 3.20
C PHE A 351 3.77 -9.17 3.03
N ASN A 352 4.97 -9.09 2.42
CA ASN A 352 5.61 -7.85 2.01
C ASN A 352 5.31 -7.48 0.55
N ALA A 353 4.38 -8.16 -0.11
CA ALA A 353 3.89 -7.77 -1.43
C ALA A 353 2.45 -7.26 -1.36
N SER A 354 2.15 -6.23 -2.16
CA SER A 354 0.77 -5.75 -2.34
C SER A 354 -0.01 -6.75 -3.19
N ILE A 355 -1.26 -7.07 -2.84
CA ILE A 355 -2.06 -7.95 -3.69
C ILE A 355 -2.59 -7.15 -4.89
N GLY A 356 -2.57 -7.76 -6.08
CA GLY A 356 -2.88 -7.06 -7.33
C GLY A 356 -4.19 -6.27 -7.30
N PHE A 357 -5.29 -6.84 -6.80
CA PHE A 357 -6.58 -6.14 -6.77
C PHE A 357 -6.64 -4.95 -5.81
N SER A 358 -5.75 -4.83 -4.82
CA SER A 358 -5.82 -3.75 -3.83
C SER A 358 -5.83 -2.40 -4.53
N SER A 359 -6.84 -1.58 -4.28
CA SER A 359 -6.89 -0.24 -4.86
C SER A 359 -5.70 0.61 -4.39
N ARG A 360 -5.23 1.46 -5.30
CA ARG A 360 -4.02 2.28 -5.17
C ARG A 360 -4.36 3.74 -5.31
N GLY A 361 -3.67 4.56 -4.55
CA GLY A 361 -3.74 6.00 -4.70
C GLY A 361 -3.05 6.50 -5.98
N PRO A 362 -2.72 7.80 -6.04
CA PRO A 362 -3.21 8.81 -5.12
C PRO A 362 -4.73 8.96 -5.22
N THR A 363 -5.35 9.73 -4.33
CA THR A 363 -6.66 10.31 -4.64
C THR A 363 -6.52 11.28 -5.82
N ALA A 364 -7.64 11.70 -6.42
CA ALA A 364 -7.66 12.62 -7.56
C ALA A 364 -6.98 13.98 -7.26
N ASP A 365 -6.98 14.43 -5.99
CA ASP A 365 -6.28 15.65 -5.55
C ASP A 365 -4.81 15.41 -5.16
N GLY A 366 -4.34 14.17 -5.24
CA GLY A 366 -2.94 13.80 -5.05
C GLY A 366 -2.57 13.41 -3.61
N ARG A 367 -3.54 13.16 -2.73
CA ARG A 367 -3.26 12.66 -1.37
C ARG A 367 -2.84 11.19 -1.40
N ILE A 368 -2.08 10.79 -0.39
CA ILE A 368 -1.64 9.40 -0.21
C ILE A 368 -2.82 8.59 0.33
N LYS A 369 -3.26 7.60 -0.46
CA LYS A 369 -4.19 6.54 -0.07
C LYS A 369 -3.73 5.20 -0.68
N PRO A 370 -3.98 4.05 -0.02
CA PRO A 370 -4.51 3.91 1.33
C PRO A 370 -3.60 4.57 2.39
N ASP A 371 -4.08 4.73 3.62
CA ASP A 371 -3.21 5.21 4.71
C ASP A 371 -2.25 4.10 5.16
N ILE A 372 -2.75 2.86 5.20
CA ILE A 372 -2.01 1.66 5.66
C ILE A 372 -2.52 0.43 4.93
N VAL A 373 -1.79 -0.68 5.00
CA VAL A 373 -2.26 -1.99 4.50
C VAL A 373 -2.21 -3.08 5.56
N ALA A 374 -3.03 -4.10 5.37
CA ALA A 374 -3.02 -5.35 6.14
C ALA A 374 -3.28 -6.55 5.19
N PRO A 375 -3.01 -7.80 5.60
CA PRO A 375 -3.28 -8.96 4.76
C PRO A 375 -4.73 -9.04 4.28
N GLY A 376 -4.96 -9.10 2.97
CA GLY A 376 -6.32 -9.13 2.39
C GLY A 376 -6.59 -10.28 1.42
N GLY A 377 -5.60 -11.13 1.11
CA GLY A 377 -5.76 -12.29 0.24
C GLY A 377 -5.80 -13.62 1.01
N TRP A 378 -6.71 -14.53 0.66
CA TRP A 378 -6.81 -15.88 1.25
C TRP A 378 -7.00 -15.85 2.78
N ILE A 379 -7.91 -15.00 3.23
CA ILE A 379 -8.26 -14.84 4.64
C ILE A 379 -9.38 -15.81 4.96
N ALA A 380 -9.14 -16.73 5.91
CA ALA A 380 -10.21 -17.52 6.49
C ALA A 380 -10.90 -16.71 7.58
N SER A 381 -12.22 -16.81 7.63
CA SER A 381 -13.01 -16.31 8.73
C SER A 381 -14.39 -16.97 8.73
N ALA A 382 -15.26 -16.51 9.63
CA ALA A 382 -16.59 -17.04 9.87
C ALA A 382 -17.44 -17.10 8.58
N LEU A 383 -18.11 -18.24 8.38
CA LEU A 383 -19.09 -18.48 7.33
C LEU A 383 -20.49 -18.36 7.93
N SER A 384 -21.29 -17.46 7.38
CA SER A 384 -22.71 -17.36 7.74
C SER A 384 -23.45 -18.66 7.45
N SER A 385 -24.21 -19.15 8.44
CA SER A 385 -25.12 -20.28 8.30
C SER A 385 -26.32 -19.98 7.39
N GLN A 386 -26.56 -18.68 7.12
CA GLN A 386 -27.65 -18.19 6.27
C GLN A 386 -27.23 -17.97 4.82
N ALA A 387 -25.94 -18.11 4.51
CA ALA A 387 -25.39 -17.81 3.19
C ALA A 387 -24.75 -19.03 2.51
N ASN A 388 -24.64 -18.95 1.19
CA ASN A 388 -23.76 -19.81 0.40
C ASN A 388 -22.96 -18.92 -0.56
N PRO A 389 -21.93 -18.21 -0.05
CA PRO A 389 -21.27 -17.11 -0.76
C PRO A 389 -20.38 -17.63 -1.90
N GLY A 390 -20.92 -17.60 -3.13
CA GLY A 390 -20.19 -17.98 -4.35
C GLY A 390 -19.14 -16.97 -4.83
N TRP A 391 -19.02 -15.81 -4.19
CA TRP A 391 -18.03 -14.76 -4.49
C TRP A 391 -16.72 -14.93 -3.70
N CYS A 392 -16.75 -15.70 -2.62
CA CYS A 392 -15.56 -16.13 -1.91
C CYS A 392 -14.84 -17.26 -2.65
N TRP A 393 -13.55 -17.42 -2.36
CA TRP A 393 -12.67 -18.25 -3.18
C TRP A 393 -12.80 -19.74 -2.87
N GLN A 394 -12.93 -20.11 -1.59
CA GLN A 394 -12.97 -21.53 -1.22
C GLN A 394 -13.62 -21.80 0.14
N ASN A 395 -14.62 -22.69 0.17
CA ASN A 395 -15.18 -23.23 1.43
C ASN A 395 -14.16 -24.06 2.20
N ILE A 396 -14.20 -23.89 3.52
CA ILE A 396 -13.27 -24.48 4.49
C ILE A 396 -13.91 -25.70 5.14
N ASP A 397 -14.98 -25.42 5.89
CA ASP A 397 -15.81 -26.37 6.61
C ASP A 397 -17.23 -25.78 6.75
N ALA A 398 -17.99 -26.22 7.75
CA ALA A 398 -19.35 -25.74 7.98
C ALA A 398 -19.43 -24.35 8.65
N PHE A 399 -18.30 -23.82 9.13
CA PHE A 399 -18.21 -22.62 9.96
C PHE A 399 -17.26 -21.58 9.39
N HIS A 400 -16.43 -21.91 8.40
CA HIS A 400 -15.45 -20.97 7.86
C HIS A 400 -15.43 -20.96 6.33
N ILE A 401 -14.96 -19.85 5.77
CA ILE A 401 -14.73 -19.68 4.33
C ILE A 401 -13.48 -18.83 4.05
N TYR A 402 -12.74 -19.13 2.96
CA TYR A 402 -11.69 -18.26 2.43
C TYR A 402 -12.25 -17.23 1.47
N CYS A 403 -11.94 -15.97 1.74
CA CYS A 403 -12.26 -14.85 0.87
C CYS A 403 -11.01 -13.98 0.67
N GLY A 404 -11.10 -13.01 -0.24
CA GLY A 404 -10.05 -12.03 -0.42
C GLY A 404 -10.61 -10.73 -0.99
N GLY A 405 -9.99 -9.63 -0.57
CA GLY A 405 -10.40 -8.27 -0.85
C GLY A 405 -9.81 -7.31 0.18
N THR A 406 -9.81 -6.01 -0.11
CA THR A 406 -9.58 -4.99 0.93
C THR A 406 -10.65 -5.07 2.02
N SER A 407 -11.83 -5.62 1.69
CA SER A 407 -12.88 -5.98 2.64
C SER A 407 -12.43 -6.97 3.73
N MET A 408 -11.32 -7.69 3.53
CA MET A 408 -10.75 -8.55 4.56
C MET A 408 -9.59 -7.88 5.32
N SER A 409 -8.89 -6.91 4.72
CA SER A 409 -7.82 -6.18 5.39
C SER A 409 -8.34 -5.05 6.28
N GLY A 410 -9.39 -4.34 5.86
CA GLY A 410 -10.06 -3.30 6.65
C GLY A 410 -10.51 -3.73 8.05
N PRO A 411 -11.24 -4.85 8.22
CA PRO A 411 -11.61 -5.35 9.55
C PRO A 411 -10.40 -5.76 10.41
N MET A 412 -9.24 -6.09 9.83
CA MET A 412 -8.02 -6.32 10.62
C MET A 412 -7.56 -5.00 11.27
N VAL A 413 -7.54 -3.92 10.48
CA VAL A 413 -7.20 -2.57 10.98
C VAL A 413 -8.26 -2.07 11.97
N SER A 414 -9.54 -2.37 11.75
CA SER A 414 -10.60 -2.07 12.72
C SER A 414 -10.41 -2.78 14.07
N GLY A 415 -10.03 -4.07 14.03
CA GLY A 415 -9.67 -4.81 15.24
C GLY A 415 -8.41 -4.25 15.92
N ALA A 416 -7.38 -3.88 15.15
CA ALA A 416 -6.18 -3.23 15.69
C ALA A 416 -6.47 -1.85 16.31
N ALA A 417 -7.36 -1.06 15.71
CA ALA A 417 -7.85 0.20 16.27
C ALA A 417 -8.57 -0.05 17.60
N ALA A 418 -9.40 -1.10 17.70
CA ALA A 418 -10.06 -1.46 18.96
C ALA A 418 -9.04 -1.82 20.06
N LEU A 419 -7.97 -2.54 19.72
CA LEU A 419 -6.89 -2.85 20.65
C LEU A 419 -6.11 -1.60 21.09
N PHE A 420 -5.85 -0.67 20.16
CA PHE A 420 -5.24 0.62 20.49
C PHE A 420 -6.14 1.45 21.42
N VAL A 421 -7.45 1.49 21.19
CA VAL A 421 -8.40 2.17 22.08
C VAL A 421 -8.32 1.61 23.50
N GLN A 422 -8.25 0.29 23.66
CA GLN A 422 -8.07 -0.33 24.98
C GLN A 422 -6.74 0.05 25.61
N TYR A 423 -5.64 -0.02 24.85
CA TYR A 423 -4.30 0.39 25.29
C TYR A 423 -4.27 1.84 25.76
N PHE A 424 -4.79 2.76 24.95
CA PHE A 424 -4.78 4.19 25.23
C PHE A 424 -5.61 4.51 26.47
N ARG A 425 -6.83 3.97 26.59
CA ARG A 425 -7.66 4.11 27.81
C ARG A 425 -6.95 3.64 29.06
N THR A 426 -6.24 2.51 28.98
CA THR A 426 -5.57 1.92 30.13
C THR A 426 -4.34 2.74 30.55
N THR A 427 -3.64 3.34 29.59
CA THR A 427 -2.37 4.04 29.83
C THR A 427 -2.56 5.53 30.12
N THR A 428 -3.54 6.19 29.51
CA THR A 428 -3.79 7.64 29.63
C THR A 428 -5.03 7.97 30.47
N GLY A 429 -5.93 7.00 30.68
CA GLY A 429 -7.20 7.22 31.36
C GLY A 429 -8.26 7.95 30.54
N SER A 430 -8.03 8.16 29.23
CA SER A 430 -8.93 8.89 28.31
C SER A 430 -9.23 8.08 27.05
N ASP A 431 -10.32 8.43 26.36
CA ASP A 431 -10.59 7.93 25.02
C ASP A 431 -9.64 8.57 24.00
N PRO A 432 -9.02 7.80 23.08
CA PRO A 432 -8.23 8.40 22.01
C PRO A 432 -9.14 9.07 20.98
N SER A 433 -8.67 10.17 20.39
CA SER A 433 -9.28 10.70 19.19
C SER A 433 -9.09 9.80 17.95
N PRO A 434 -9.87 10.02 16.89
CA PRO A 434 -9.63 9.37 15.61
C PRO A 434 -8.28 9.75 15.01
N ALA A 435 -7.84 10.99 15.21
CA ALA A 435 -6.56 11.48 14.71
C ALA A 435 -5.37 10.77 15.39
N ILE A 436 -5.36 10.65 16.73
CA ILE A 436 -4.27 9.93 17.42
C ILE A 436 -4.28 8.44 17.09
N THR A 437 -5.46 7.85 16.87
CA THR A 437 -5.58 6.45 16.46
C THR A 437 -4.99 6.23 15.07
N LYS A 438 -5.34 7.09 14.10
CA LYS A 438 -4.77 7.07 12.75
C LYS A 438 -3.25 7.27 12.79
N ALA A 439 -2.78 8.29 13.51
CA ALA A 439 -1.35 8.58 13.66
C ALA A 439 -0.59 7.42 14.32
N ALA A 440 -1.14 6.78 15.36
CA ALA A 440 -0.46 5.70 16.08
C ALA A 440 -0.31 4.43 15.24
N LEU A 441 -1.36 4.04 14.50
CA LEU A 441 -1.30 2.87 13.62
C LEU A 441 -0.32 3.09 12.45
N VAL A 442 -0.31 4.29 11.87
CA VAL A 442 0.65 4.70 10.83
C VAL A 442 2.08 4.76 11.37
N ASN A 443 2.28 5.35 12.55
CA ASN A 443 3.59 5.45 13.17
C ASN A 443 4.21 4.07 13.46
N GLY A 444 3.36 3.12 13.89
CA GLY A 444 3.75 1.73 14.12
C GLY A 444 4.00 0.90 12.87
N ALA A 445 3.48 1.32 11.70
CA ALA A 445 3.55 0.58 10.45
C ALA A 445 5.00 0.32 9.97
N VAL A 446 5.18 -0.71 9.16
CA VAL A 446 6.47 -1.11 8.59
C VAL A 446 6.43 -1.06 7.07
N ASP A 447 7.48 -0.50 6.47
CA ASP A 447 7.71 -0.48 5.03
C ASP A 447 7.76 -1.91 4.47
N MET A 448 7.05 -2.17 3.37
CA MET A 448 7.07 -3.43 2.65
C MET A 448 8.21 -3.42 1.63
N PRO A 449 9.29 -4.18 1.85
CA PRO A 449 10.44 -4.14 0.94
C PRO A 449 10.09 -4.67 -0.45
N ALA A 450 10.80 -4.14 -1.44
CA ALA A 450 10.65 -4.59 -2.82
C ALA A 450 10.89 -6.10 -2.97
N VAL A 451 9.89 -6.82 -3.47
CA VAL A 451 9.94 -8.28 -3.69
C VAL A 451 9.70 -8.64 -5.14
N ALA A 452 10.66 -9.37 -5.71
CA ALA A 452 10.56 -9.90 -7.07
C ALA A 452 9.64 -11.13 -7.07
N ASN A 453 8.39 -11.00 -7.54
CA ASN A 453 7.51 -12.14 -7.77
C ASN A 453 7.49 -12.53 -9.26
N PRO A 454 7.99 -13.73 -9.63
CA PRO A 454 8.07 -14.15 -11.03
C PRO A 454 6.75 -14.67 -11.62
N SER A 455 5.69 -14.84 -10.82
CA SER A 455 4.48 -15.58 -11.26
C SER A 455 3.32 -14.70 -11.75
N PHE A 456 3.29 -13.40 -11.43
CA PHE A 456 2.16 -12.50 -11.78
C PHE A 456 2.57 -11.03 -12.02
N GLY A 457 3.84 -10.77 -12.36
CA GLY A 457 4.39 -9.40 -12.37
C GLY A 457 4.86 -8.97 -10.98
N SER A 458 5.67 -7.91 -10.91
CA SER A 458 6.23 -7.45 -9.64
C SER A 458 5.14 -6.88 -8.74
N PHE A 459 4.81 -7.56 -7.65
CA PHE A 459 3.97 -7.06 -6.54
C PHE A 459 4.75 -6.21 -5.53
N SER A 460 6.01 -5.89 -5.87
CA SER A 460 6.86 -4.98 -5.14
C SER A 460 6.20 -3.62 -5.03
N THR A 461 6.13 -3.10 -3.82
CA THR A 461 5.86 -1.69 -3.59
C THR A 461 7.17 -0.89 -3.73
N ALA A 462 7.06 0.39 -4.06
CA ALA A 462 8.17 1.33 -3.85
C ALA A 462 8.37 1.53 -2.33
N PRO A 463 9.48 2.10 -1.86
CA PRO A 463 9.60 2.46 -0.44
C PRO A 463 8.53 3.47 0.00
N ILE A 464 8.14 3.47 1.28
CA ILE A 464 7.20 4.45 1.83
C ILE A 464 7.70 5.91 1.76
N PRO A 465 6.78 6.89 1.69
CA PRO A 465 5.38 6.70 1.33
C PRO A 465 5.21 6.36 -0.15
N ASN A 466 4.20 5.57 -0.47
CA ASN A 466 3.81 5.30 -1.85
C ASN A 466 2.30 5.02 -1.96
N MET A 467 1.82 4.83 -3.18
CA MET A 467 0.40 4.70 -3.49
C MET A 467 -0.12 3.25 -3.41
N ASP A 468 0.78 2.29 -3.19
CA ASP A 468 0.47 0.86 -3.10
C ASP A 468 0.22 0.42 -1.66
N GLU A 469 1.06 0.88 -0.72
CA GLU A 469 0.97 0.54 0.71
C GLU A 469 0.71 1.73 1.64
N GLY A 470 0.65 2.95 1.10
CA GLY A 470 0.52 4.15 1.91
C GLY A 470 1.76 4.38 2.75
N TRP A 471 1.58 4.27 4.07
CA TRP A 471 2.64 4.38 5.08
C TRP A 471 3.18 3.03 5.58
N GLY A 472 2.76 1.94 4.95
CA GLY A 472 3.30 0.60 5.20
C GLY A 472 2.25 -0.40 5.67
N ARG A 473 2.70 -1.60 6.01
CA ARG A 473 1.86 -2.63 6.61
C ARG A 473 1.69 -2.39 8.10
N LEU A 474 0.48 -2.63 8.60
CA LEU A 474 0.16 -2.70 10.03
C LEU A 474 1.15 -3.58 10.79
N HIS A 475 1.64 -3.05 11.91
CA HIS A 475 2.48 -3.76 12.86
C HIS A 475 2.10 -3.38 14.29
N LEU A 476 1.01 -3.98 14.78
CA LEU A 476 0.39 -3.73 16.08
C LEU A 476 1.36 -3.88 17.26
N GLY A 477 2.35 -4.78 17.17
CA GLY A 477 3.39 -4.92 18.19
C GLY A 477 4.16 -3.62 18.45
N ASN A 478 4.36 -2.78 17.43
CA ASN A 478 5.04 -1.48 17.57
C ASN A 478 4.15 -0.42 18.22
N VAL A 479 2.87 -0.71 18.42
CA VAL A 479 1.88 0.22 18.95
C VAL A 479 1.53 -0.13 20.41
N ILE A 480 1.16 -1.38 20.68
CA ILE A 480 0.64 -1.80 22.01
C ILE A 480 1.61 -2.66 22.82
N ALA A 481 2.70 -3.14 22.20
CA ALA A 481 3.67 -4.06 22.82
C ALA A 481 5.13 -3.60 22.63
N SER A 482 5.33 -2.35 22.21
CA SER A 482 6.65 -1.80 21.94
C SER A 482 7.48 -1.70 23.22
N THR A 483 8.76 -1.98 23.11
CA THR A 483 9.75 -1.70 24.16
C THR A 483 10.32 -0.28 24.06
N GLY A 484 10.03 0.43 22.97
CA GLY A 484 10.39 1.84 22.79
C GLY A 484 9.50 2.77 23.62
N ALA A 485 9.93 4.02 23.76
CA ALA A 485 9.11 5.05 24.37
C ALA A 485 8.12 5.62 23.33
N HIS A 486 6.92 5.96 23.79
CA HIS A 486 5.93 6.69 23.02
C HIS A 486 5.58 7.99 23.74
N PHE A 487 5.55 9.08 22.99
CA PHE A 487 4.96 10.35 23.41
C PHE A 487 3.66 10.56 22.63
N TYR A 488 2.58 10.83 23.36
CA TYR A 488 1.26 11.11 22.81
C TYR A 488 0.80 12.48 23.27
N ASP A 489 0.42 13.34 22.32
CA ASP A 489 -0.38 14.54 22.58
C ASP A 489 -1.64 14.47 21.70
N ASP A 490 -2.80 14.34 22.34
CA ASP A 490 -4.06 14.10 21.67
C ASP A 490 -4.99 15.33 21.77
N GLN A 491 -4.98 16.16 20.72
CA GLN A 491 -5.85 17.34 20.56
C GLN A 491 -5.80 18.35 21.73
N THR A 492 -4.69 18.44 22.47
CA THR A 492 -4.58 19.42 23.58
C THR A 492 -4.19 20.83 23.12
N VAL A 493 -3.67 20.93 21.89
CA VAL A 493 -3.23 22.19 21.26
C VAL A 493 -4.10 22.46 20.03
N SER A 494 -4.47 23.73 19.82
CA SER A 494 -5.14 24.18 18.61
C SER A 494 -4.42 25.40 18.01
N LEU A 495 -4.23 25.39 16.69
CA LEU A 495 -3.45 26.39 15.97
C LEU A 495 -4.35 27.23 15.05
N SER A 496 -4.12 28.54 15.04
CA SER A 496 -4.63 29.45 14.02
C SER A 496 -3.56 29.68 12.95
N THR A 497 -3.92 30.27 11.82
CA THR A 497 -2.95 30.67 10.78
C THR A 497 -1.77 31.45 11.37
N GLY A 498 -0.55 30.99 11.08
CA GLY A 498 0.72 31.54 11.53
C GLY A 498 1.12 31.18 12.97
N ALA A 499 0.29 30.44 13.72
CA ALA A 499 0.64 29.95 15.05
C ALA A 499 1.40 28.63 14.96
N SER A 500 2.33 28.39 15.88
CA SER A 500 3.06 27.14 15.99
C SER A 500 3.14 26.66 17.43
N HIS A 501 3.34 25.36 17.62
CA HIS A 501 3.63 24.76 18.91
C HIS A 501 4.82 23.81 18.78
N THR A 502 5.66 23.77 19.82
CA THR A 502 6.95 23.08 19.79
C THR A 502 7.10 22.15 20.98
N TYR A 503 7.48 20.92 20.70
CA TYR A 503 7.83 19.87 21.65
C TYR A 503 9.34 19.63 21.62
N GLN A 504 9.87 19.23 22.77
CA GLN A 504 11.26 18.82 22.94
C GLN A 504 11.25 17.33 23.30
N ILE A 505 11.70 16.46 22.38
CA ILE A 505 11.70 15.01 22.55
C ILE A 505 13.14 14.53 22.75
N ALA A 506 13.42 13.98 23.92
CA ALA A 506 14.75 13.50 24.27
C ALA A 506 14.92 12.02 23.90
N VAL A 507 15.89 11.73 23.04
CA VAL A 507 16.18 10.38 22.52
C VAL A 507 17.51 9.90 23.08
N GLY A 508 17.51 8.76 23.77
CA GLY A 508 18.66 8.26 24.55
C GLY A 508 19.24 6.92 24.09
N ILE A 509 18.55 6.17 23.23
CA ILE A 509 19.05 4.92 22.63
C ILE A 509 18.90 4.99 21.11
N VAL A 510 19.97 4.71 20.38
CA VAL A 510 20.06 4.87 18.90
C VAL A 510 19.85 3.60 18.10
N ASP A 511 19.54 2.47 18.76
CA ASP A 511 19.21 1.21 18.07
C ASP A 511 17.73 1.12 17.67
N GLN A 512 16.92 2.11 18.03
CA GLN A 512 15.54 2.29 17.60
C GLN A 512 15.42 3.55 16.76
N PRO A 513 14.60 3.53 15.70
CA PRO A 513 14.33 4.72 14.92
C PRO A 513 13.53 5.78 15.71
N VAL A 514 13.57 7.02 15.23
CA VAL A 514 12.62 8.07 15.63
C VAL A 514 11.56 8.20 14.55
N LYS A 515 10.29 8.00 14.92
CA LYS A 515 9.13 8.22 14.05
C LYS A 515 8.20 9.25 14.66
N VAL A 516 7.90 10.31 13.92
CA VAL A 516 6.97 11.37 14.30
C VAL A 516 5.80 11.36 13.33
N SER A 517 4.58 11.30 13.83
CA SER A 517 3.36 11.33 13.03
C SER A 517 2.41 12.37 13.59
N VAL A 518 1.99 13.32 12.75
CA VAL A 518 0.98 14.32 13.06
C VAL A 518 -0.23 14.06 12.18
N ALA A 519 -1.40 13.90 12.80
CA ALA A 519 -2.66 13.77 12.09
C ALA A 519 -3.67 14.78 12.64
N TRP A 520 -4.56 15.27 11.80
CA TRP A 520 -5.67 16.10 12.25
C TRP A 520 -6.96 15.71 11.54
N THR A 521 -8.05 15.75 12.29
CA THR A 521 -9.40 15.66 11.74
C THR A 521 -9.72 17.01 11.11
N ASP A 522 -9.39 17.16 9.82
CA ASP A 522 -9.59 18.36 9.03
C ASP A 522 -11.09 18.64 8.85
N VAL A 523 -11.47 19.87 8.56
CA VAL A 523 -12.86 20.17 8.20
C VAL A 523 -13.20 19.56 6.83
N PRO A 524 -14.46 19.20 6.56
CA PRO A 524 -14.84 18.61 5.28
C PRO A 524 -14.43 19.49 4.08
N GLY A 525 -13.89 18.83 3.05
CA GLY A 525 -13.54 19.44 1.76
C GLY A 525 -14.77 19.78 0.93
N THR A 526 -14.55 20.27 -0.29
CA THR A 526 -15.64 20.61 -1.22
C THR A 526 -15.51 19.76 -2.47
N PRO A 527 -16.43 18.81 -2.73
CA PRO A 527 -16.35 17.93 -3.89
C PRO A 527 -16.05 18.65 -5.20
N GLY A 528 -15.01 18.20 -5.89
CA GLY A 528 -14.54 18.77 -7.16
C GLY A 528 -13.59 19.96 -6.99
N ALA A 529 -13.10 20.24 -5.78
CA ALA A 529 -12.00 21.18 -5.57
C ALA A 529 -10.68 20.58 -6.10
N GLY A 530 -9.74 21.45 -6.49
CA GLY A 530 -8.41 21.01 -6.92
C GLY A 530 -7.53 20.46 -5.78
N THR A 531 -7.88 20.80 -4.54
CA THR A 531 -7.24 20.33 -3.31
C THR A 531 -8.35 20.18 -2.27
N GLU A 532 -8.43 19.03 -1.62
CA GLU A 532 -9.47 18.79 -0.61
C GLU A 532 -9.03 19.18 0.79
N LEU A 533 -7.72 19.32 1.06
CA LEU A 533 -7.20 19.88 2.31
C LEU A 533 -7.72 21.31 2.52
N VAL A 534 -8.29 21.57 3.71
CA VAL A 534 -8.82 22.90 4.06
C VAL A 534 -7.92 23.60 5.06
N ASN A 535 -7.64 22.96 6.20
CA ASN A 535 -6.68 23.46 7.18
C ASN A 535 -5.33 22.79 6.96
N ASP A 536 -4.35 23.61 6.65
CA ASP A 536 -2.98 23.21 6.34
C ASP A 536 -2.08 23.38 7.57
N LEU A 537 -1.56 22.26 8.07
CA LEU A 537 -0.63 22.18 9.19
C LEU A 537 0.68 21.53 8.73
N ASP A 538 1.81 22.17 9.00
CA ASP A 538 3.14 21.61 8.68
C ASP A 538 3.79 21.00 9.92
N LEU A 539 4.34 19.80 9.77
CA LEU A 539 5.28 19.17 10.68
C LEU A 539 6.72 19.52 10.28
N THR A 540 7.50 19.95 11.27
CA THR A 540 8.95 20.06 11.15
C THR A 540 9.63 19.37 12.33
N VAL A 541 10.73 18.67 12.06
CA VAL A 541 11.55 18.00 13.08
C VAL A 541 12.99 18.43 12.90
N THR A 542 13.54 19.11 13.91
CA THR A 542 14.96 19.48 13.94
C THR A 542 15.72 18.51 14.84
N ALA A 543 16.69 17.80 14.28
CA ALA A 543 17.57 16.88 14.99
C ALA A 543 18.61 17.61 15.87
N PRO A 544 19.29 16.92 16.79
CA PRO A 544 20.27 17.54 17.70
C PRO A 544 21.44 18.24 17.01
N ASP A 545 21.79 17.82 15.80
CA ASP A 545 22.84 18.41 14.96
C ASP A 545 22.35 19.63 14.13
N GLY A 546 21.07 19.98 14.23
CA GLY A 546 20.44 21.07 13.48
C GLY A 546 19.84 20.64 12.14
N THR A 547 19.92 19.36 11.77
CA THR A 547 19.29 18.84 10.54
C THR A 547 17.77 18.98 10.63
N LEU A 548 17.17 19.64 9.61
CA LEU A 548 15.74 19.87 9.52
C LEU A 548 15.07 18.86 8.57
N TYR A 549 14.05 18.17 9.08
CA TYR A 549 13.16 17.29 8.33
C TYR A 549 11.77 17.92 8.24
N LEU A 550 11.21 17.94 7.04
CA LEU A 550 9.83 18.35 6.79
C LEU A 550 8.92 17.12 6.76
N GLY A 551 7.67 17.27 7.18
CA GLY A 551 6.66 16.23 7.05
C GLY A 551 6.53 15.75 5.62
N ASN A 552 6.43 14.42 5.46
CA ASN A 552 6.27 13.72 4.17
C ASN A 552 7.39 13.93 3.15
N ASN A 553 8.51 14.57 3.51
CA ASN A 553 9.70 14.62 2.67
C ASN A 553 10.58 13.37 2.87
N PHE A 554 10.40 12.36 2.01
CA PHE A 554 11.06 11.07 2.11
C PHE A 554 11.94 10.76 0.89
N ALA A 555 13.00 9.99 1.13
CA ALA A 555 13.81 9.33 0.11
C ALA A 555 14.12 7.90 0.58
N ASP A 556 13.87 6.91 -0.27
CA ASP A 556 14.18 5.50 -0.03
C ASP A 556 13.64 4.96 1.32
N GLY A 557 12.40 5.29 1.66
CA GLY A 557 11.72 4.74 2.85
C GLY A 557 12.03 5.48 4.16
N ALA A 558 12.83 6.55 4.15
CA ALA A 558 13.14 7.36 5.32
C ALA A 558 13.06 8.86 5.00
N SER A 559 12.93 9.71 6.02
CA SER A 559 12.89 11.16 5.84
C SER A 559 14.23 11.71 5.35
N ALA A 560 14.17 12.55 4.33
CA ALA A 560 15.32 13.28 3.82
C ALA A 560 15.33 14.71 4.39
N PRO A 561 16.51 15.32 4.63
CA PRO A 561 16.58 16.73 5.01
C PRO A 561 16.09 17.67 3.89
N GLY A 562 15.59 18.86 4.27
CA GLY A 562 15.13 19.86 3.31
C GLY A 562 13.80 19.48 2.63
N GLY A 563 13.67 19.82 1.34
CA GLY A 563 12.45 19.56 0.55
C GLY A 563 11.44 20.71 0.54
N THR A 564 10.22 20.40 0.13
CA THR A 564 9.06 21.31 0.17
C THR A 564 8.04 20.79 1.18
N PRO A 565 7.38 21.66 1.96
CA PRO A 565 6.30 21.23 2.84
C PRO A 565 5.18 20.53 2.07
N ASP A 566 4.53 19.56 2.72
CA ASP A 566 3.28 19.00 2.22
C ASP A 566 2.19 20.08 2.28
N SER A 567 1.20 19.99 1.39
CA SER A 567 0.07 20.94 1.35
C SER A 567 -1.21 20.24 0.87
N LYS A 568 -1.23 18.91 0.98
CA LYS A 568 -2.30 18.03 0.48
C LYS A 568 -2.81 17.10 1.56
N ASN A 569 -1.90 16.53 2.36
CA ASN A 569 -2.25 15.47 3.30
C ASN A 569 -2.58 16.04 4.68
N ASN A 570 -3.61 15.51 5.34
CA ASN A 570 -3.92 15.80 6.75
C ASN A 570 -3.21 14.83 7.73
N LEU A 571 -2.14 14.21 7.24
CA LEU A 571 -1.29 13.26 7.93
C LEU A 571 0.13 13.49 7.43
N GLU A 572 0.98 13.97 8.32
CA GLU A 572 2.40 14.21 8.05
C GLU A 572 3.28 13.33 8.93
N ASN A 573 4.32 12.77 8.33
CA ASN A 573 5.25 11.86 8.98
C ASN A 573 6.69 12.31 8.81
N VAL A 574 7.52 12.03 9.82
CA VAL A 574 8.98 12.04 9.75
C VAL A 574 9.51 10.72 10.30
N TYR A 575 10.39 10.06 9.57
CA TYR A 575 11.02 8.80 9.95
C TYR A 575 12.55 8.89 9.82
N ILE A 576 13.23 8.87 10.96
CA ILE A 576 14.69 8.92 11.07
C ILE A 576 15.16 7.53 11.50
N SER A 577 15.71 6.78 10.54
CA SER A 577 16.12 5.38 10.73
C SER A 577 17.32 5.23 11.68
N ASN A 578 18.25 6.19 11.66
CA ASN A 578 19.44 6.21 12.49
C ASN A 578 19.52 7.52 13.29
N PRO A 579 18.72 7.66 14.37
CA PRO A 579 18.66 8.92 15.10
C PRO A 579 19.94 9.15 15.91
N ALA A 580 20.42 10.39 15.94
CA ALA A 580 21.41 10.83 16.91
C ALA A 580 20.81 10.89 18.32
N VAL A 581 21.61 10.61 19.35
CA VAL A 581 21.26 10.90 20.74
C VAL A 581 21.14 12.41 20.92
N GLY A 582 20.09 12.84 21.62
CA GLY A 582 19.92 14.26 21.95
C GLY A 582 18.45 14.67 21.97
N VAL A 583 18.21 15.98 21.93
CA VAL A 583 16.86 16.54 21.92
C VAL A 583 16.45 16.91 20.50
N TYR A 584 15.36 16.30 20.05
CA TYR A 584 14.67 16.65 18.81
C TYR A 584 13.65 17.73 19.11
N THR A 585 13.62 18.75 18.27
CA THR A 585 12.62 19.81 18.32
C THR A 585 11.53 19.47 17.30
N VAL A 586 10.35 19.10 17.77
CA VAL A 586 9.19 18.80 16.92
C VAL A 586 8.27 20.02 16.93
N THR A 587 8.05 20.64 15.78
CA THR A 587 7.21 21.83 15.67
C THR A 587 6.07 21.58 14.69
N VAL A 588 4.84 21.87 15.13
CA VAL A 588 3.64 21.87 14.29
C VAL A 588 3.21 23.31 14.07
N THR A 589 2.98 23.71 12.83
CA THR A 589 2.64 25.08 12.44
C THR A 589 1.32 25.11 11.68
N GLY A 590 0.37 25.95 12.07
CA GLY A 590 -0.81 26.21 11.27
C GLY A 590 -0.48 27.16 10.12
N VAL A 591 -0.09 26.64 8.96
CA VAL A 591 0.33 27.43 7.80
C VAL A 591 -0.84 28.24 7.25
N ASN A 592 -1.96 27.57 7.02
CA ASN A 592 -3.18 28.20 6.55
C ASN A 592 -4.38 27.47 7.14
N VAL A 593 -4.99 28.07 8.18
CA VAL A 593 -6.13 27.50 8.91
C VAL A 593 -7.37 28.39 8.71
N PRO A 594 -7.98 28.38 7.52
CA PRO A 594 -9.13 29.24 7.21
C PRO A 594 -10.38 28.88 8.02
N SER A 595 -10.47 27.65 8.54
CA SER A 595 -11.54 27.19 9.43
C SER A 595 -10.95 26.74 10.76
N GLY A 596 -10.43 27.70 11.53
CA GLY A 596 -9.70 27.45 12.77
C GLY A 596 -10.37 27.91 14.06
N PRO A 597 -9.69 27.67 15.21
CA PRO A 597 -8.39 27.01 15.30
C PRO A 597 -8.49 25.49 15.03
N GLN A 598 -7.47 24.90 14.40
CA GLN A 598 -7.38 23.47 14.12
C GLN A 598 -6.52 22.79 15.19
N ASP A 599 -7.09 21.80 15.87
CA ASP A 599 -6.35 20.89 16.75
C ASP A 599 -5.72 19.73 15.97
N TYR A 600 -4.72 19.09 16.56
CA TYR A 600 -4.02 17.94 15.97
C TYR A 600 -3.65 16.91 17.03
N ALA A 601 -3.33 15.71 16.57
CA ALA A 601 -2.76 14.65 17.37
C ALA A 601 -1.30 14.41 16.95
N LEU A 602 -0.42 14.19 17.92
CA LEU A 602 1.00 13.92 17.72
C LEU A 602 1.38 12.59 18.37
N VAL A 603 2.02 11.72 17.60
CA VAL A 603 2.65 10.49 18.07
C VAL A 603 4.14 10.56 17.79
N VAL A 604 4.97 10.33 18.81
CA VAL A 604 6.41 10.16 18.64
C VAL A 604 6.85 8.83 19.23
N SER A 605 7.44 7.96 18.42
CA SER A 605 8.07 6.71 18.86
C SER A 605 9.58 6.82 18.76
N TYR A 606 10.29 6.45 19.82
CA TYR A 606 11.74 6.64 19.93
C TYR A 606 12.39 5.71 20.97
N GLY A 607 13.72 5.57 20.88
CA GLY A 607 14.52 4.81 21.84
C GLY A 607 14.96 5.62 23.07
N GLY A 608 14.81 5.03 24.26
CA GLY A 608 15.48 5.48 25.48
C GLY A 608 15.03 6.84 26.03
N GLY A 609 13.72 7.03 26.23
CA GLY A 609 13.19 8.21 26.93
C GLY A 609 13.54 8.25 28.45
N PRO A 610 13.13 9.31 29.17
CA PRO A 610 13.39 9.45 30.59
C PRO A 610 12.85 8.28 31.40
N THR A 611 13.68 7.74 32.29
CA THR A 611 13.29 6.68 33.23
C THR A 611 13.64 7.10 34.65
N PRO A 612 13.13 6.42 35.69
CA PRO A 612 13.53 6.72 37.06
C PRO A 612 15.03 6.48 37.29
N VAL A 613 15.69 5.62 36.50
CA VAL A 613 17.15 5.53 36.51
C VAL A 613 17.69 6.63 35.60
N GLY A 614 18.24 7.67 36.19
CA GLY A 614 18.79 8.81 35.47
C GLY A 614 19.91 8.41 34.52
N ASN A 615 20.02 9.09 33.39
CA ASN A 615 21.07 8.92 32.39
C ASN A 615 21.53 10.25 31.81
N VAL A 616 22.77 10.32 31.34
CA VAL A 616 23.36 11.57 30.85
C VAL A 616 24.10 11.34 29.54
N PHE A 617 24.01 12.31 28.64
CA PHE A 617 24.53 12.24 27.28
C PHE A 617 25.11 13.59 26.85
N TRP A 618 26.03 13.55 25.89
CA TRP A 618 26.36 14.73 25.09
C TRP A 618 25.35 14.88 23.96
N ASN A 619 25.06 16.11 23.54
CA ASN A 619 24.14 16.37 22.42
C ASN A 619 24.75 16.06 21.05
N GLN A 620 26.07 15.84 20.99
CA GLN A 620 26.81 15.40 19.81
C GLN A 620 27.91 14.42 20.24
N GLY A 621 28.28 13.50 19.35
CA GLY A 621 29.38 12.55 19.60
C GLY A 621 30.77 13.21 19.50
N THR A 622 30.86 14.31 18.75
CA THR A 622 32.11 15.03 18.47
C THR A 622 31.86 16.53 18.48
N PHE A 623 32.80 17.32 18.99
CA PHE A 623 32.73 18.79 19.04
C PHE A 623 34.02 19.45 18.56
N MET A 624 33.93 20.63 17.95
CA MET A 624 35.09 21.53 17.82
C MET A 624 35.57 21.99 19.20
N SER A 625 36.86 22.26 19.35
CA SER A 625 37.47 22.76 20.60
C SER A 625 36.97 24.15 21.01
N SER A 626 36.26 24.87 20.14
CA SER A 626 35.60 26.15 20.41
C SER A 626 34.08 26.05 20.61
N ALA A 627 33.50 24.84 20.55
CA ALA A 627 32.06 24.67 20.60
C ALA A 627 31.49 24.94 22.00
N LEU A 628 30.21 25.33 22.04
CA LEU A 628 29.40 25.24 23.24
C LEU A 628 28.82 23.82 23.31
N ALA A 629 29.48 22.93 24.06
CA ALA A 629 29.10 21.53 24.15
C ALA A 629 27.84 21.39 25.00
N GLY A 630 26.77 20.90 24.40
CA GLY A 630 25.49 20.66 25.07
C GLY A 630 25.47 19.27 25.72
N LEU A 631 24.79 19.15 26.85
CA LEU A 631 24.52 17.88 27.50
C LEU A 631 23.03 17.74 27.79
N VAL A 632 22.57 16.49 27.75
CA VAL A 632 21.19 16.10 28.04
C VAL A 632 21.23 15.14 29.22
N LEU A 633 20.52 15.48 30.28
CA LEU A 633 20.24 14.59 31.41
C LEU A 633 18.78 14.17 31.32
N MET A 634 18.52 12.87 31.40
CA MET A 634 17.18 12.32 31.44
C MET A 634 16.98 11.58 32.75
N ASP A 635 16.02 12.00 33.55
CA ASP A 635 15.68 11.44 34.84
C ASP A 635 14.22 11.80 35.17
N SER A 636 13.34 10.80 35.15
CA SER A 636 11.90 11.03 35.32
C SER A 636 11.47 11.33 36.75
N ASP A 637 12.31 11.08 37.76
CA ASP A 637 11.97 11.36 39.17
C ASP A 637 12.64 12.63 39.73
N LEU A 638 13.46 13.28 38.92
CA LEU A 638 14.05 14.60 39.16
C LEU A 638 13.10 15.74 38.71
N SER A 639 13.20 16.90 39.36
CA SER A 639 12.52 18.13 38.90
C SER A 639 13.40 19.38 39.11
N GLY A 640 13.20 20.39 38.26
CA GLY A 640 13.88 21.68 38.36
C GLY A 640 15.30 21.69 37.79
N THR A 641 16.32 21.41 38.61
CA THR A 641 17.73 21.47 38.17
C THR A 641 18.57 20.36 38.78
N ALA A 642 19.59 19.89 38.06
CA ALA A 642 20.62 18.99 38.57
C ALA A 642 22.03 19.47 38.24
N ALA A 643 22.98 19.11 39.10
CA ALA A 643 24.39 19.33 38.85
C ALA A 643 25.01 18.09 38.19
N VAL A 644 25.72 18.29 37.08
CA VAL A 644 26.50 17.24 36.41
C VAL A 644 27.97 17.65 36.39
N GLY A 645 28.86 16.69 36.63
CA GLY A 645 30.30 16.91 36.54
C GLY A 645 30.79 16.71 35.11
N VAL A 646 31.69 17.54 34.64
CA VAL A 646 32.32 17.42 33.32
C VAL A 646 33.84 17.41 33.49
N THR A 647 34.54 16.53 32.78
CA THR A 647 36.00 16.45 32.79
C THR A 647 36.55 16.26 31.39
N SER A 648 37.82 16.60 31.16
CA SER A 648 38.53 16.34 29.91
C SER A 648 39.87 15.62 30.12
N ASP A 649 40.44 15.07 29.05
CA ASP A 649 41.74 14.39 29.07
C ASP A 649 42.92 15.32 29.42
N THR A 650 42.72 16.64 29.44
CA THR A 650 43.73 17.62 29.90
C THR A 650 43.83 17.68 31.43
N GLY A 651 42.88 17.04 32.13
CA GLY A 651 42.77 17.03 33.59
C GLY A 651 41.92 18.17 34.15
N ASP A 652 41.29 18.97 33.27
CA ASP A 652 40.36 20.01 33.68
C ASP A 652 38.99 19.44 34.07
N SER A 653 38.28 20.14 34.97
CA SER A 653 36.99 19.68 35.50
C SER A 653 36.05 20.82 35.87
N GLU A 654 34.80 20.72 35.41
CA GLU A 654 33.75 21.71 35.59
C GLU A 654 32.48 21.09 36.19
N THR A 655 31.62 21.93 36.78
CA THR A 655 30.26 21.53 37.19
C THR A 655 29.24 22.33 36.39
N VAL A 656 28.38 21.62 35.65
CA VAL A 656 27.33 22.22 34.84
C VAL A 656 26.00 22.05 35.55
N THR A 657 25.18 23.10 35.56
CA THR A 657 23.79 23.02 36.01
C THR A 657 22.90 22.69 34.82
N ALA A 658 22.32 21.49 34.81
CA ALA A 658 21.30 21.09 33.86
C ALA A 658 19.92 21.53 34.37
N THR A 659 19.11 22.15 33.52
CA THR A 659 17.79 22.69 33.86
C THR A 659 16.70 21.94 33.11
N GLU A 660 15.61 21.60 33.80
CA GLU A 660 14.48 20.87 33.23
C GLU A 660 13.84 21.67 32.08
N VAL A 661 13.53 20.97 30.99
CA VAL A 661 12.90 21.55 29.80
C VAL A 661 11.57 20.86 29.58
N GLY A 662 10.49 21.63 29.62
CA GLY A 662 9.13 21.08 29.72
C GLY A 662 8.74 20.83 31.18
N ASN A 663 7.44 20.87 31.46
CA ASN A 663 6.93 20.71 32.81
C ASN A 663 6.87 19.22 33.18
N ALA A 664 7.62 18.80 34.19
CA ALA A 664 7.69 17.39 34.63
C ALA A 664 8.08 16.44 33.50
N SER A 665 8.98 16.89 32.62
CA SER A 665 9.41 16.10 31.46
C SER A 665 10.44 15.05 31.85
N GLY A 666 11.15 15.26 32.96
CA GLY A 666 12.32 14.47 33.31
C GLY A 666 13.49 14.66 32.33
N VAL A 667 13.49 15.74 31.54
CA VAL A 667 14.56 16.07 30.58
C VAL A 667 15.20 17.37 31.00
N PHE A 668 16.53 17.39 31.13
CA PHE A 668 17.31 18.50 31.59
C PHE A 668 18.40 18.84 30.57
N LEU A 669 18.55 20.11 30.24
CA LEU A 669 19.58 20.60 29.34
C LEU A 669 20.64 21.39 30.10
N GLY A 670 21.91 21.12 29.80
CA GLY A 670 23.07 21.89 30.25
C GLY A 670 24.02 22.17 29.10
N SER A 671 24.99 23.05 29.30
CA SER A 671 26.08 23.23 28.35
C SER A 671 27.35 23.72 29.03
N ILE A 672 28.49 23.48 28.38
CA ILE A 672 29.80 23.95 28.81
C ILE A 672 30.56 24.49 27.59
N GLN A 673 31.20 25.64 27.75
CA GLN A 673 32.02 26.22 26.69
C GLN A 673 33.35 25.49 26.64
N LEU A 674 33.70 24.95 25.46
CA LEU A 674 35.01 24.33 25.23
C LEU A 674 36.05 25.38 24.85
N THR A 675 37.32 25.10 25.19
CA THR A 675 38.46 25.93 24.80
C THR A 675 39.74 25.12 24.60
N SER A 676 40.53 25.47 23.57
CA SER A 676 41.89 24.94 23.41
C SER A 676 42.94 25.67 24.26
N ALA A 677 42.58 26.81 24.86
CA ALA A 677 43.44 27.55 25.79
C ALA A 677 43.34 26.99 27.21
N ALA A 678 44.43 27.07 27.98
CA ALA A 678 44.46 26.61 29.37
C ALA A 678 43.38 27.32 30.22
N SER A 679 42.58 26.54 30.92
CA SER A 679 41.58 26.96 31.92
C SER A 679 41.95 26.41 33.30
N SER A 680 41.19 26.79 34.33
CA SER A 680 41.32 26.26 35.69
C SER A 680 40.00 25.64 36.16
N PRO A 681 40.02 24.55 36.93
CA PRO A 681 38.79 23.91 37.40
C PRO A 681 37.83 24.86 38.11
N GLY A 682 36.58 24.87 37.67
CA GLY A 682 35.49 25.70 38.19
C GLY A 682 35.38 27.09 37.58
N ASP A 683 36.06 27.38 36.46
CA ASP A 683 36.02 28.69 35.79
C ASP A 683 34.93 28.79 34.70
N GLY A 684 34.22 27.68 34.44
CA GLY A 684 33.15 27.61 33.44
C GLY A 684 33.64 27.42 32.00
N LEU A 685 34.93 27.17 31.78
CA LEU A 685 35.53 26.83 30.49
C LEU A 685 36.24 25.47 30.60
N LEU A 686 35.87 24.51 29.75
CA LEU A 686 36.53 23.21 29.76
C LEU A 686 37.71 23.20 28.77
N ASN A 687 38.94 23.07 29.28
CA ASN A 687 40.12 22.96 28.41
C ASN A 687 40.19 21.60 27.74
N VAL A 688 40.33 21.60 26.41
CA VAL A 688 40.36 20.41 25.57
C VAL A 688 41.48 20.47 24.53
N VAL A 689 41.75 19.34 23.88
CA VAL A 689 42.73 19.20 22.78
C VAL A 689 42.11 18.43 21.63
N ASN A 690 42.48 18.76 20.39
CA ASN A 690 42.03 18.01 19.20
C ASN A 690 42.39 16.52 19.32
N GLY A 691 41.44 15.64 19.01
CA GLY A 691 41.53 14.18 19.22
C GLY A 691 41.39 13.73 20.68
N GLY A 692 41.15 14.64 21.62
CA GLY A 692 40.90 14.34 23.02
C GLY A 692 39.45 13.95 23.30
N THR A 693 39.18 13.54 24.55
CA THR A 693 37.87 13.12 25.04
C THR A 693 37.37 14.05 26.14
N ILE A 694 36.07 14.33 26.12
CA ILE A 694 35.34 14.95 27.23
C ILE A 694 34.36 13.93 27.83
N THR A 695 34.22 13.94 29.15
CA THR A 695 33.36 13.03 29.91
C THR A 695 32.38 13.82 30.75
N VAL A 696 31.08 13.55 30.62
CA VAL A 696 30.05 14.02 31.56
C VAL A 696 29.73 12.90 32.54
N THR A 697 29.54 13.24 33.81
CA THR A 697 29.18 12.32 34.90
C THR A 697 27.97 12.85 35.65
N TYR A 698 26.93 12.02 35.77
CA TYR A 698 25.76 12.28 36.58
C TYR A 698 25.67 11.26 37.73
N ASN A 699 25.43 11.77 38.94
CA ASN A 699 25.19 10.95 40.12
C ASN A 699 23.71 11.06 40.48
N ASP A 700 22.96 10.04 40.07
CA ASP A 700 21.56 9.86 40.36
C ASP A 700 21.38 9.51 41.86
N THR A 701 20.39 10.13 42.48
CA THR A 701 20.04 9.92 43.88
C THR A 701 18.91 8.92 44.10
N SER A 702 18.08 8.65 43.07
CA SER A 702 16.86 7.84 43.18
C SER A 702 16.51 7.20 41.83
N PRO A 703 16.70 5.87 41.66
CA PRO A 703 17.48 5.00 42.53
C PRO A 703 18.99 5.35 42.42
N PRO A 704 19.77 5.27 43.52
CA PRO A 704 21.16 5.70 43.51
C PRO A 704 22.01 5.02 42.42
N GLY A 705 22.71 5.83 41.63
CA GLY A 705 23.56 5.35 40.53
C GLY A 705 24.49 6.41 39.98
N THR A 706 25.54 5.99 39.27
CA THR A 706 26.42 6.90 38.52
C THR A 706 26.38 6.54 37.05
N LYS A 707 26.16 7.54 36.20
CA LYS A 707 26.20 7.41 34.74
C LYS A 707 27.22 8.36 34.14
N THR A 708 27.81 7.94 33.05
CA THR A 708 28.82 8.71 32.33
C THR A 708 28.59 8.61 30.83
N ALA A 709 28.85 9.69 30.12
CA ALA A 709 28.94 9.70 28.66
C ALA A 709 30.20 10.44 28.20
N THR A 710 30.71 10.03 27.04
CA THR A 710 31.94 10.59 26.45
C THR A 710 31.67 11.15 25.06
N ALA A 711 32.36 12.23 24.69
CA ALA A 711 32.41 12.77 23.34
C ALA A 711 33.86 13.10 22.97
N THR A 712 34.16 13.12 21.68
CA THR A 712 35.50 13.43 21.15
C THR A 712 35.61 14.86 20.67
N ILE A 713 36.83 15.36 20.54
CA ILE A 713 37.12 16.68 19.99
C ILE A 713 37.71 16.55 18.60
N ASP A 714 37.15 17.27 17.64
CA ASP A 714 37.66 17.32 16.26
C ASP A 714 37.65 18.74 15.70
N ASP A 715 38.84 19.23 15.38
CA ASP A 715 39.06 20.52 14.71
C ASP A 715 39.51 20.34 13.24
N THR A 716 39.33 19.15 12.67
CA THR A 716 39.81 18.77 11.34
C THR A 716 38.66 18.75 10.33
N PRO A 717 38.66 19.61 9.30
CA PRO A 717 37.64 19.55 8.25
C PRO A 717 37.68 18.25 7.43
N PRO A 718 36.52 17.81 6.90
CA PRO A 718 36.46 16.63 6.04
C PRO A 718 37.24 16.86 4.74
N VAL A 719 37.86 15.80 4.24
CA VAL A 719 38.56 15.79 2.94
C VAL A 719 37.59 15.30 1.87
N ILE A 720 37.22 16.22 0.97
CA ILE A 720 36.41 15.92 -0.21
C ILE A 720 37.29 15.25 -1.29
N SER A 721 36.76 14.22 -1.94
CA SER A 721 37.46 13.47 -2.99
C SER A 721 36.50 12.82 -3.99
N ALA A 722 37.05 12.27 -5.07
CA ALA A 722 36.32 11.48 -6.08
C ALA A 722 35.09 12.20 -6.69
N ILE A 723 35.16 13.53 -6.82
CA ILE A 723 34.10 14.32 -7.46
C ILE A 723 33.93 13.86 -8.91
N ASN A 724 32.73 13.42 -9.25
CA ASN A 724 32.39 12.89 -10.56
C ASN A 724 31.01 13.42 -11.01
N THR A 725 30.87 13.63 -12.31
CA THR A 725 29.59 13.95 -12.94
C THR A 725 29.14 12.79 -13.81
N SER A 726 27.89 12.37 -13.67
CA SER A 726 27.30 11.24 -14.38
C SER A 726 25.84 11.54 -14.75
N SER A 727 25.23 10.63 -15.50
CA SER A 727 23.80 10.70 -15.89
C SER A 727 23.40 12.08 -16.43
N VAL A 728 24.29 12.69 -17.22
CA VAL A 728 24.05 13.99 -17.82
C VAL A 728 23.03 13.80 -18.94
N THR A 729 21.89 14.43 -18.80
CA THR A 729 20.84 14.48 -19.81
C THR A 729 20.78 15.88 -20.41
N HIS A 730 19.76 16.16 -21.21
CA HIS A 730 19.50 17.51 -21.72
C HIS A 730 19.01 18.47 -20.63
N ASN A 731 18.46 17.99 -19.51
CA ASN A 731 17.91 18.85 -18.46
C ASN A 731 18.33 18.45 -17.02
N SER A 732 19.24 17.51 -16.87
CA SER A 732 19.70 17.05 -15.55
C SER A 732 21.14 16.56 -15.57
N ALA A 733 21.75 16.49 -14.40
CA ALA A 733 23.05 15.85 -14.19
C ALA A 733 23.17 15.38 -12.75
N ARG A 734 23.83 14.23 -12.53
CA ARG A 734 24.15 13.73 -11.19
C ARG A 734 25.59 14.02 -10.84
N ILE A 735 25.82 14.60 -9.67
CA ILE A 735 27.14 14.89 -9.12
C ILE A 735 27.37 14.00 -7.90
N ASP A 736 28.43 13.21 -7.91
CA ASP A 736 28.80 12.30 -6.83
C ASP A 736 30.19 12.65 -6.28
N TRP A 737 30.39 12.46 -4.98
CA TRP A 737 31.70 12.63 -4.33
C TRP A 737 31.80 11.80 -3.05
N LEU A 738 33.00 11.73 -2.49
CA LEU A 738 33.30 11.04 -1.25
C LEU A 738 33.90 12.01 -0.22
N THR A 739 33.71 11.69 1.05
CA THR A 739 34.44 12.29 2.17
C THR A 739 35.17 11.21 2.96
N ASN A 740 36.32 11.55 3.57
CA ASN A 740 37.09 10.64 4.43
C ASN A 740 36.41 10.37 5.79
N GLU A 741 35.43 11.18 6.14
CA GLU A 741 34.61 11.08 7.33
C GLU A 741 33.17 11.52 7.03
N ALA A 742 32.25 11.17 7.92
CA ALA A 742 30.84 11.44 7.67
C ALA A 742 30.57 12.94 7.74
N ALA A 743 29.97 13.48 6.68
CA ALA A 743 29.71 14.92 6.54
C ALA A 743 28.38 15.17 5.83
N THR A 744 27.84 16.37 5.94
CA THR A 744 26.73 16.84 5.11
C THR A 744 27.15 16.98 3.66
N SER A 745 26.18 16.97 2.74
CA SER A 745 26.43 17.21 1.32
C SER A 745 25.74 18.46 0.82
N SER A 746 26.47 19.34 0.16
CA SER A 746 25.88 20.46 -0.57
C SER A 746 26.69 20.85 -1.80
N ILE A 747 26.00 21.42 -2.79
CA ILE A 747 26.58 21.91 -4.03
C ILE A 747 26.11 23.34 -4.27
N LEU A 748 27.03 24.20 -4.71
CA LEU A 748 26.71 25.47 -5.34
C LEU A 748 26.94 25.32 -6.84
N TYR A 749 25.92 25.54 -7.67
CA TYR A 749 25.98 25.37 -9.13
C TYR A 749 25.38 26.56 -9.89
N GLY A 750 25.69 26.68 -11.17
CA GLY A 750 25.14 27.74 -12.03
C GLY A 750 25.85 27.85 -13.38
N THR A 751 25.35 28.71 -14.27
CA THR A 751 25.96 28.97 -15.58
C THR A 751 27.07 30.03 -15.53
N THR A 752 27.38 30.55 -14.34
CA THR A 752 28.40 31.57 -14.09
C THR A 752 29.45 31.07 -13.11
N THR A 753 30.62 31.71 -13.10
CA THR A 753 31.66 31.55 -12.09
C THR A 753 31.82 32.87 -11.31
N PRO A 754 31.59 32.92 -9.98
CA PRO A 754 31.14 31.82 -9.12
C PRO A 754 29.70 31.38 -9.42
N PRO A 755 29.37 30.10 -9.14
CA PRO A 755 28.00 29.61 -9.15
C PRO A 755 27.17 30.26 -8.03
N ASN A 756 25.83 30.18 -8.12
CA ASN A 756 24.94 30.93 -7.23
C ASN A 756 23.62 30.22 -6.85
N ALA A 757 23.37 29.02 -7.35
CA ALA A 757 22.21 28.19 -6.96
C ALA A 757 22.66 27.07 -6.02
N THR A 758 21.92 26.83 -4.95
CA THR A 758 22.29 25.85 -3.92
C THR A 758 21.48 24.57 -4.09
N GLY A 759 22.14 23.43 -3.97
CA GLY A 759 21.53 22.12 -3.77
C GLY A 759 22.07 21.48 -2.49
N VAL A 760 21.21 20.80 -1.73
CA VAL A 760 21.53 20.19 -0.43
C VAL A 760 21.20 18.71 -0.49
N GLY A 761 22.05 17.86 0.09
CA GLY A 761 21.88 16.41 0.19
C GLY A 761 22.02 15.90 1.64
N GLY A 762 22.13 14.58 1.80
CA GLY A 762 22.20 13.89 3.09
C GLY A 762 23.57 13.91 3.78
N PHE A 763 23.65 13.25 4.94
CA PHE A 763 24.87 13.08 5.74
C PHE A 763 25.47 11.68 5.54
N GLY A 764 26.77 11.57 5.30
CA GLY A 764 27.43 10.27 5.09
C GLY A 764 28.86 10.36 4.56
N LEU A 765 29.39 9.22 4.10
CA LEU A 765 30.72 9.12 3.46
C LEU A 765 30.66 9.21 1.93
N THR A 766 29.49 8.89 1.36
CA THR A 766 29.23 8.87 -0.07
C THR A 766 28.07 9.80 -0.34
N HIS A 767 28.28 10.69 -1.30
CA HIS A 767 27.39 11.80 -1.58
C HIS A 767 26.99 11.76 -3.04
N GLY A 768 25.74 12.12 -3.31
CA GLY A 768 25.19 12.17 -4.66
C GLY A 768 24.02 13.14 -4.72
N LEU A 769 24.06 14.08 -5.67
CA LEU A 769 22.97 15.03 -5.89
C LEU A 769 22.61 15.09 -7.38
N THR A 770 21.32 14.94 -7.70
CA THR A 770 20.82 15.11 -9.07
C THR A 770 20.28 16.52 -9.24
N LEU A 771 20.96 17.31 -10.07
CA LEU A 771 20.52 18.63 -10.52
C LEU A 771 19.46 18.44 -11.61
N LYS A 772 18.31 19.11 -11.50
CA LYS A 772 17.18 19.05 -12.45
C LYS A 772 16.92 20.43 -13.06
N ASP A 773 16.00 20.50 -14.02
CA ASP A 773 15.54 21.74 -14.68
C ASP A 773 16.67 22.55 -15.32
N LEU A 774 17.70 21.86 -15.79
CA LEU A 774 18.85 22.48 -16.45
C LEU A 774 18.51 22.84 -17.90
N THR A 775 19.15 23.88 -18.41
CA THR A 775 19.00 24.27 -19.81
C THR A 775 19.79 23.29 -20.69
N PRO A 776 19.23 22.76 -21.79
CA PRO A 776 19.94 21.91 -22.74
C PRO A 776 21.16 22.58 -23.39
N ASN A 777 22.12 21.76 -23.80
CA ASN A 777 23.36 22.21 -24.45
C ASN A 777 24.05 23.39 -23.73
N THR A 778 24.01 23.39 -22.39
CA THR A 778 24.49 24.49 -21.55
C THR A 778 25.53 23.98 -20.57
N THR A 779 26.64 24.70 -20.47
CA THR A 779 27.69 24.41 -19.50
C THR A 779 27.33 24.97 -18.12
N TYR A 780 27.35 24.11 -17.11
CA TYR A 780 27.18 24.45 -15.71
C TYR A 780 28.50 24.30 -14.97
N PHE A 781 28.77 25.22 -14.05
CA PHE A 781 29.89 25.21 -13.12
C PHE A 781 29.38 24.85 -11.72
N PHE A 782 30.18 24.14 -10.94
CA PHE A 782 29.82 23.81 -9.56
C PHE A 782 31.03 23.70 -8.61
N GLU A 783 30.76 23.86 -7.33
CA GLU A 783 31.63 23.51 -6.20
C GLU A 783 30.86 22.68 -5.17
N VAL A 784 31.60 21.90 -4.39
CA VAL A 784 31.05 21.00 -3.38
C VAL A 784 31.44 21.50 -2.00
N THR A 785 30.51 21.50 -1.05
CA THR A 785 30.76 21.81 0.36
C THR A 785 30.30 20.66 1.25
N ALA A 786 31.15 20.28 2.20
CA ALA A 786 30.88 19.23 3.17
C ALA A 786 31.20 19.72 4.59
N THR A 787 30.30 19.48 5.53
CA THR A 787 30.48 19.83 6.95
C THR A 787 30.36 18.57 7.81
N ASP A 788 31.37 18.25 8.61
CA ASP A 788 31.37 17.07 9.48
C ASP A 788 30.43 17.21 10.70
N GLN A 789 30.39 16.18 11.55
CA GLN A 789 29.56 16.18 12.76
C GLN A 789 30.00 17.24 13.80
N ALA A 790 31.29 17.60 13.85
CA ALA A 790 31.82 18.59 14.78
C ALA A 790 31.52 20.03 14.33
N GLY A 791 31.15 20.22 13.06
CA GLY A 791 30.88 21.50 12.41
C GLY A 791 32.05 22.04 11.58
N ASN A 792 33.11 21.26 11.37
CA ASN A 792 34.20 21.67 10.48
C ASN A 792 33.74 21.59 9.03
N THR A 793 33.98 22.65 8.26
CA THR A 793 33.52 22.74 6.87
C THR A 793 34.68 22.74 5.90
N ALA A 794 34.57 21.93 4.85
CA ALA A 794 35.46 21.93 3.70
C ALA A 794 34.70 22.29 2.42
N VAL A 795 35.37 23.04 1.55
CA VAL A 795 34.89 23.41 0.22
C VAL A 795 35.90 22.93 -0.81
N ASP A 796 35.44 22.19 -1.82
CA ASP A 796 36.21 21.87 -3.01
C ASP A 796 35.61 22.57 -4.23
N ASN A 797 36.30 23.62 -4.65
CA ASN A 797 35.97 24.42 -5.83
C ASN A 797 37.00 24.28 -6.94
N ASN A 798 37.74 23.16 -6.96
CA ASN A 798 38.79 22.89 -7.94
C ASN A 798 39.84 24.02 -8.01
N GLY A 799 40.26 24.54 -6.84
CA GLY A 799 41.24 25.64 -6.76
C GLY A 799 40.74 26.95 -7.36
N GLY A 800 39.43 27.20 -7.33
CA GLY A 800 38.77 28.38 -7.91
C GLY A 800 38.50 28.28 -9.41
N ALA A 801 38.82 27.15 -10.06
CA ALA A 801 38.45 26.90 -11.46
C ALA A 801 37.02 26.39 -11.62
N TYR A 802 36.41 25.88 -10.54
CA TYR A 802 35.15 25.16 -10.50
C TYR A 802 35.16 23.86 -11.32
N TYR A 803 34.33 22.90 -10.92
CA TYR A 803 34.01 21.76 -11.78
C TYR A 803 32.98 22.19 -12.81
N ASN A 804 32.89 21.48 -13.94
CA ASN A 804 31.88 21.78 -14.94
C ASN A 804 31.40 20.53 -15.66
N PHE A 805 30.17 20.61 -16.16
CA PHE A 805 29.60 19.67 -17.11
C PHE A 805 28.74 20.44 -18.13
N THR A 806 28.46 19.82 -19.28
CA THR A 806 27.58 20.40 -20.28
C THR A 806 26.42 19.45 -20.50
N THR A 807 25.20 19.93 -20.32
CA THR A 807 23.98 19.16 -20.62
C THR A 807 23.97 18.75 -22.08
N LEU A 808 23.33 17.62 -22.38
CA LEU A 808 23.20 17.13 -23.74
C LEU A 808 22.28 18.06 -24.57
N PRO A 809 22.40 18.07 -25.91
CA PRO A 809 21.37 18.67 -26.75
C PRO A 809 20.03 17.95 -26.56
N ILE A 810 18.93 18.65 -26.84
CA ILE A 810 17.59 18.03 -26.88
C ILE A 810 17.61 16.87 -27.88
N PRO A 811 17.14 15.66 -27.50
CA PRO A 811 16.94 14.55 -28.42
C PRO A 811 16.07 14.92 -29.62
N ALA A 812 16.31 14.30 -30.78
CA ALA A 812 15.58 14.62 -32.01
C ALA A 812 14.10 14.17 -31.98
N VAL A 813 13.75 13.23 -31.11
CA VAL A 813 12.45 12.57 -31.03
C VAL A 813 11.69 13.03 -29.79
N LEU A 814 10.42 13.38 -29.97
CA LEU A 814 9.43 13.52 -28.92
C LEU A 814 8.49 12.31 -28.96
N LEU A 815 8.44 11.53 -27.89
CA LEU A 815 7.41 10.53 -27.67
C LEU A 815 6.27 11.19 -26.89
N LEU A 816 5.13 11.32 -27.54
CA LEU A 816 3.97 12.01 -27.00
C LEU A 816 2.86 11.00 -26.69
N ASP A 817 2.48 11.01 -25.43
CA ASP A 817 1.48 10.15 -24.84
C ASP A 817 0.13 10.86 -24.76
N ASP A 818 -0.82 10.34 -25.54
CA ASP A 818 -2.21 10.75 -25.63
C ASP A 818 -3.12 9.52 -25.42
N ASP A 819 -2.81 8.69 -24.42
CA ASP A 819 -3.55 7.46 -24.12
C ASP A 819 -4.63 7.57 -23.02
N PHE A 820 -4.87 8.81 -22.56
CA PHE A 820 -5.75 9.16 -21.44
C PHE A 820 -5.25 8.66 -20.07
N GLY A 821 -3.94 8.54 -19.89
CA GLY A 821 -3.33 8.14 -18.62
C GLY A 821 -3.32 6.63 -18.40
N GLN A 822 -3.40 5.87 -19.49
CA GLN A 822 -3.12 4.43 -19.49
C GLN A 822 -1.59 4.24 -19.41
N SER A 823 -1.15 2.98 -19.42
CA SER A 823 0.27 2.64 -19.23
C SER A 823 0.88 1.99 -20.46
N PHE A 824 0.60 2.53 -21.65
CA PHE A 824 1.13 1.98 -22.90
C PHE A 824 2.51 2.53 -23.30
N GLU A 825 2.97 3.61 -22.68
CA GLU A 825 4.28 4.25 -22.91
C GLU A 825 5.44 3.25 -22.79
N THR A 826 5.32 2.23 -21.94
CA THR A 826 6.36 1.21 -21.75
C THR A 826 6.68 0.47 -23.04
N TYR A 827 5.69 0.19 -23.90
CA TYR A 827 5.91 -0.50 -25.17
C TYR A 827 6.75 0.35 -26.14
N TYR A 828 6.51 1.65 -26.16
CA TYR A 828 7.21 2.62 -27.01
C TYR A 828 8.63 2.88 -26.48
N THR A 829 8.77 3.14 -25.19
CA THR A 829 10.05 3.46 -24.55
C THR A 829 11.03 2.28 -24.60
N LEU A 830 10.54 1.04 -24.44
CA LEU A 830 11.36 -0.17 -24.64
C LEU A 830 11.80 -0.32 -26.09
N ALA A 831 10.92 -0.07 -27.06
CA ALA A 831 11.27 -0.17 -28.48
C ALA A 831 12.28 0.90 -28.90
N LEU A 832 12.09 2.16 -28.46
CA LEU A 832 13.02 3.27 -28.68
C LEU A 832 14.39 3.00 -28.06
N SER A 833 14.42 2.49 -26.83
CA SER A 833 15.65 2.11 -26.14
C SER A 833 16.37 0.96 -26.87
N ALA A 834 15.62 -0.04 -27.34
CA ALA A 834 16.18 -1.20 -28.02
C ALA A 834 16.81 -0.87 -29.40
N VAL A 835 16.37 0.21 -30.04
CA VAL A 835 16.99 0.74 -31.28
C VAL A 835 18.01 1.84 -31.01
N GLY A 836 18.27 2.18 -29.74
CA GLY A 836 19.26 3.19 -29.34
C GLY A 836 18.85 4.62 -29.69
N GLN A 837 17.55 4.90 -29.77
CA GLN A 837 17.04 6.23 -30.06
C GLN A 837 16.71 6.99 -28.77
N ASP A 838 17.45 8.06 -28.50
CA ASP A 838 17.11 9.00 -27.41
C ASP A 838 15.82 9.76 -27.75
N TYR A 839 15.02 10.04 -26.73
CA TYR A 839 13.75 10.76 -26.87
C TYR A 839 13.47 11.64 -25.64
N VAL A 840 12.58 12.62 -25.82
CA VAL A 840 11.87 13.28 -24.71
C VAL A 840 10.48 12.68 -24.63
N TYR A 841 10.01 12.41 -23.42
CA TYR A 841 8.65 11.93 -23.18
C TYR A 841 7.75 13.09 -22.76
N TRP A 842 6.56 13.18 -23.35
CA TRP A 842 5.56 14.19 -23.05
C TRP A 842 4.22 13.52 -22.77
N ASN A 843 3.72 13.65 -21.55
CA ASN A 843 2.43 13.10 -21.16
C ASN A 843 1.37 14.20 -21.17
N ILE A 844 0.42 14.12 -22.10
CA ILE A 844 -0.63 15.14 -22.23
C ILE A 844 -1.51 15.23 -20.98
N ALA A 845 -1.73 14.12 -20.26
CA ALA A 845 -2.58 14.12 -19.06
C ALA A 845 -1.99 15.00 -17.94
N THR A 846 -0.66 15.11 -17.86
CA THR A 846 0.03 15.88 -16.81
C THR A 846 0.58 17.22 -17.30
N GLN A 847 1.00 17.29 -18.57
CA GLN A 847 1.68 18.46 -19.15
C GLN A 847 0.78 19.27 -20.08
N GLY A 848 -0.42 18.77 -20.41
CA GLY A 848 -1.34 19.38 -21.36
C GLY A 848 -0.92 19.20 -22.82
N ILE A 849 -1.73 19.74 -23.74
CA ILE A 849 -1.44 19.72 -25.18
C ILE A 849 -0.22 20.60 -25.47
N PRO A 850 0.83 20.08 -26.14
CA PRO A 850 2.01 20.86 -26.45
C PRO A 850 1.69 22.01 -27.42
N ALA A 851 2.29 23.16 -27.17
CA ALA A 851 2.27 24.27 -28.11
C ALA A 851 3.25 24.03 -29.27
N LEU A 852 3.15 24.85 -30.32
CA LEU A 852 4.07 24.77 -31.46
C LEU A 852 5.53 24.95 -31.04
N THR A 853 5.80 25.79 -30.02
CA THR A 853 7.16 26.00 -29.50
C THR A 853 7.74 24.75 -28.86
N ASP A 854 6.89 23.90 -28.28
CA ASP A 854 7.31 22.65 -27.66
C ASP A 854 7.66 21.64 -28.76
N LEU A 855 6.80 21.49 -29.77
CA LEU A 855 7.05 20.58 -30.90
C LEU A 855 8.21 21.03 -31.79
N ALA A 856 8.40 22.34 -31.99
CA ALA A 856 9.42 22.89 -32.89
C ALA A 856 10.87 22.57 -32.46
N SER A 857 11.08 22.14 -31.22
CA SER A 857 12.38 21.69 -30.71
C SER A 857 12.75 20.27 -31.17
N PHE A 858 11.80 19.52 -31.74
CA PHE A 858 11.94 18.13 -32.12
C PHE A 858 11.84 17.94 -33.64
N LYS A 859 12.69 17.07 -34.19
CA LYS A 859 12.65 16.71 -35.61
C LYS A 859 11.53 15.72 -35.93
N VAL A 860 11.21 14.84 -34.97
CA VAL A 860 10.17 13.83 -35.09
C VAL A 860 9.29 13.85 -33.86
N VAL A 861 7.99 13.80 -34.07
CA VAL A 861 6.99 13.54 -33.03
C VAL A 861 6.41 12.16 -33.28
N ILE A 862 6.52 11.27 -32.30
CA ILE A 862 5.77 10.00 -32.25
C ILE A 862 4.55 10.29 -31.37
N TRP A 863 3.38 10.33 -31.98
CA TRP A 863 2.12 10.58 -31.27
C TRP A 863 1.27 9.33 -31.33
N TYR A 864 1.12 8.69 -30.18
CA TYR A 864 0.25 7.53 -30.06
C TYR A 864 -1.00 7.88 -29.27
N THR A 865 -2.14 7.38 -29.75
CA THR A 865 -3.43 7.66 -29.15
C THR A 865 -4.43 6.53 -29.47
N PRO A 866 -5.25 6.08 -28.50
CA PRO A 866 -6.24 5.04 -28.70
C PRO A 866 -7.45 5.54 -29.51
N GLY A 867 -7.57 6.85 -29.74
CA GLY A 867 -8.64 7.46 -30.54
C GLY A 867 -8.28 8.88 -30.98
N CYS A 868 -9.21 9.68 -31.49
CA CYS A 868 -8.86 10.99 -32.06
C CYS A 868 -8.70 12.15 -31.03
N GLY A 869 -8.80 11.90 -29.71
CA GLY A 869 -9.00 12.90 -28.65
C GLY A 869 -8.13 14.17 -28.71
N ALA A 870 -6.92 14.14 -28.15
CA ALA A 870 -6.05 15.32 -28.11
C ALA A 870 -5.38 15.56 -29.47
N MET A 871 -5.14 14.52 -30.27
CA MET A 871 -4.67 14.68 -31.66
C MET A 871 -5.62 15.53 -32.52
N PHE A 872 -6.95 15.39 -32.35
CA PHE A 872 -7.95 16.25 -33.01
C PHE A 872 -7.84 17.71 -32.56
N GLN A 873 -7.73 17.94 -31.25
CA GLN A 873 -7.58 19.28 -30.70
C GLN A 873 -6.27 19.95 -31.17
N SER A 874 -5.27 19.13 -31.47
CA SER A 874 -3.91 19.56 -31.84
C SER A 874 -3.70 19.70 -33.35
N GLN A 875 -4.73 19.54 -34.19
CA GLN A 875 -4.57 19.57 -35.64
C GLN A 875 -3.91 20.84 -36.16
N THR A 876 -4.24 22.01 -35.62
CA THR A 876 -3.60 23.28 -36.02
C THR A 876 -2.12 23.31 -35.67
N VAL A 877 -1.75 22.79 -34.49
CA VAL A 877 -0.36 22.75 -34.01
C VAL A 877 0.44 21.74 -34.84
N LEU A 878 -0.10 20.54 -35.06
CA LEU A 878 0.55 19.48 -35.83
C LEU A 878 0.74 19.86 -37.31
N THR A 879 -0.27 20.48 -37.93
CA THR A 879 -0.13 20.95 -39.31
C THR A 879 0.87 22.09 -39.43
N SER A 880 0.89 23.03 -38.48
CA SER A 880 1.92 24.08 -38.44
C SER A 880 3.33 23.51 -38.22
N TYR A 881 3.45 22.48 -37.39
CA TYR A 881 4.70 21.75 -37.16
C TYR A 881 5.20 21.05 -38.45
N LEU A 882 4.30 20.36 -39.16
CA LEU A 882 4.62 19.71 -40.45
C LEU A 882 4.97 20.74 -41.53
N ASP A 883 4.23 21.84 -41.65
CA ASP A 883 4.54 22.94 -42.57
C ASP A 883 5.92 23.57 -42.32
N ALA A 884 6.40 23.54 -41.06
CA ALA A 884 7.73 24.00 -40.68
C ALA A 884 8.84 22.96 -40.94
N GLY A 885 8.52 21.81 -41.53
CA GLY A 885 9.46 20.73 -41.84
C GLY A 885 9.56 19.64 -40.76
N GLY A 886 8.63 19.63 -39.80
CA GLY A 886 8.50 18.57 -38.80
C GLY A 886 8.11 17.22 -39.42
N ARG A 887 8.24 16.16 -38.63
CA ARG A 887 7.93 14.79 -39.06
C ARG A 887 7.07 14.09 -38.01
N LEU A 888 6.06 13.35 -38.45
CA LEU A 888 5.06 12.76 -37.54
C LEU A 888 4.92 11.25 -37.76
N ILE A 889 5.07 10.47 -36.70
CA ILE A 889 4.59 9.09 -36.64
C ILE A 889 3.27 9.13 -35.86
N ALA A 890 2.15 9.02 -36.56
CA ALA A 890 0.82 8.95 -35.97
C ALA A 890 0.43 7.48 -35.78
N ILE A 891 0.03 7.13 -34.56
CA ILE A 891 -0.30 5.75 -34.19
C ILE A 891 -1.66 5.77 -33.51
N GLY A 892 -2.60 4.99 -34.04
CA GLY A 892 -3.92 4.88 -33.43
C GLY A 892 -4.86 4.03 -34.26
N GLN A 893 -5.56 3.14 -33.57
CA GLN A 893 -6.50 2.23 -34.20
C GLN A 893 -7.78 2.92 -34.71
N ASP A 894 -8.25 3.99 -34.08
CA ASP A 894 -9.62 4.51 -34.25
C ASP A 894 -9.70 5.97 -34.80
N LEU A 895 -8.61 6.45 -35.43
CA LEU A 895 -8.53 7.83 -35.90
C LEU A 895 -9.53 8.14 -37.03
N GLY A 896 -9.79 7.17 -37.90
CA GLY A 896 -10.69 7.25 -39.04
C GLY A 896 -12.17 7.15 -38.69
N TYR A 897 -12.53 6.51 -37.58
CA TYR A 897 -13.92 6.45 -37.11
C TYR A 897 -14.45 7.82 -36.62
N CYS A 898 -13.55 8.70 -36.18
CA CYS A 898 -13.90 10.03 -35.70
C CYS A 898 -14.31 11.00 -36.82
N SER A 899 -15.62 11.17 -37.02
CA SER A 899 -16.19 12.07 -38.05
C SER A 899 -15.65 13.51 -38.01
N ASN A 900 -15.36 14.06 -36.83
CA ASN A 900 -14.75 15.38 -36.69
C ASN A 900 -13.27 15.39 -37.11
N PHE A 901 -12.53 14.31 -36.88
CA PHE A 901 -11.13 14.18 -37.26
C PHE A 901 -10.98 14.10 -38.78
N LEU A 902 -11.84 13.31 -39.44
CA LEU A 902 -11.93 13.19 -40.91
C LEU A 902 -12.16 14.54 -41.61
N SER A 903 -12.87 15.46 -40.97
CA SER A 903 -13.18 16.78 -41.52
C SER A 903 -12.02 17.76 -41.46
N GLY A 904 -11.00 17.46 -40.67
CA GLY A 904 -9.85 18.33 -40.44
C GLY A 904 -8.66 18.02 -41.37
N PRO A 905 -7.71 18.98 -41.52
CA PRO A 905 -6.63 18.86 -42.48
C PRO A 905 -5.67 17.70 -42.20
N LEU A 906 -5.47 17.31 -40.94
CA LEU A 906 -4.44 16.33 -40.58
C LEU A 906 -4.65 14.97 -41.26
N TYR A 907 -5.88 14.43 -41.24
CA TYR A 907 -6.16 13.08 -41.75
C TYR A 907 -6.06 12.96 -43.28
N GLY A 908 -6.85 13.76 -44.01
CA GLY A 908 -6.91 13.65 -45.47
C GLY A 908 -5.80 14.39 -46.22
N THR A 909 -5.21 15.44 -45.64
CA THR A 909 -4.24 16.32 -46.34
C THR A 909 -2.79 16.08 -45.93
N TYR A 910 -2.52 15.67 -44.68
CA TYR A 910 -1.16 15.45 -44.18
C TYR A 910 -0.82 13.97 -44.03
N LEU A 911 -1.72 13.17 -43.43
CA LEU A 911 -1.57 11.70 -43.40
C LEU A 911 -1.95 11.06 -44.74
N HIS A 912 -2.66 11.80 -45.61
CA HIS A 912 -3.12 11.33 -46.92
C HIS A 912 -3.88 9.99 -46.83
N ALA A 913 -4.72 9.87 -45.80
CA ALA A 913 -5.50 8.67 -45.53
C ALA A 913 -6.98 8.86 -45.92
N SER A 914 -7.56 7.85 -46.56
CA SER A 914 -9.00 7.71 -46.73
C SER A 914 -9.50 6.57 -45.86
N TYR A 915 -10.43 6.86 -44.95
CA TYR A 915 -11.08 5.83 -44.12
C TYR A 915 -11.98 4.94 -44.98
N VAL A 916 -11.85 3.62 -44.80
CA VAL A 916 -12.63 2.61 -45.54
C VAL A 916 -13.65 1.95 -44.64
N THR A 917 -13.18 1.36 -43.54
CA THR A 917 -14.02 0.73 -42.52
C THR A 917 -13.29 0.68 -41.21
N ASP A 918 -14.04 0.82 -40.14
CA ASP A 918 -13.63 0.48 -38.78
C ASP A 918 -13.59 -1.05 -38.67
N ASN A 919 -12.68 -1.54 -37.83
CA ASN A 919 -12.40 -2.93 -37.54
C ASN A 919 -11.83 -3.73 -38.73
N ALA A 920 -10.50 -3.83 -38.76
CA ALA A 920 -9.80 -4.67 -39.71
C ALA A 920 -10.27 -6.13 -39.61
N PRO A 921 -10.39 -6.84 -40.75
CA PRO A 921 -10.92 -8.20 -40.80
C PRO A 921 -9.96 -9.26 -40.26
N THR A 922 -8.71 -8.89 -39.97
CA THR A 922 -7.65 -9.75 -39.45
C THR A 922 -6.80 -8.97 -38.44
N ARG A 923 -5.96 -9.67 -37.67
CA ARG A 923 -4.92 -9.10 -36.80
C ARG A 923 -3.52 -9.46 -37.29
N HIS A 924 -3.41 -9.90 -38.53
CA HIS A 924 -2.16 -10.20 -39.21
C HIS A 924 -1.84 -9.08 -40.20
N VAL A 925 -0.68 -8.45 -40.03
CA VAL A 925 -0.22 -7.33 -40.87
C VAL A 925 1.03 -7.79 -41.63
N VAL A 926 0.99 -7.65 -42.95
CA VAL A 926 2.07 -8.05 -43.87
C VAL A 926 2.54 -6.86 -44.69
N GLY A 927 3.84 -6.79 -44.88
CA GLY A 927 4.52 -5.72 -45.61
C GLY A 927 4.29 -5.73 -47.12
N VAL A 928 4.30 -4.56 -47.74
CA VAL A 928 4.37 -4.42 -49.20
C VAL A 928 5.83 -4.61 -49.65
N ALA A 929 6.04 -5.53 -50.60
CA ALA A 929 7.38 -5.84 -51.10
C ALA A 929 8.05 -4.62 -51.74
N GLY A 930 9.28 -4.33 -51.33
CA GLY A 930 10.08 -3.18 -51.79
C GLY A 930 9.75 -1.84 -51.11
N ASP A 931 8.82 -1.80 -50.17
CA ASP A 931 8.50 -0.61 -49.38
C ASP A 931 9.57 -0.37 -48.28
N PRO A 932 10.01 0.89 -48.03
CA PRO A 932 11.06 1.16 -47.06
C PRO A 932 10.69 0.87 -45.60
N ILE A 933 9.40 0.89 -45.25
CA ILE A 933 8.92 0.52 -43.91
C ILE A 933 8.49 -0.96 -43.92
N GLY A 934 7.74 -1.35 -44.95
CA GLY A 934 7.05 -2.63 -45.01
C GLY A 934 7.87 -3.83 -45.47
N ASP A 935 8.93 -3.69 -46.27
CA ASP A 935 9.50 -4.85 -46.96
C ASP A 935 9.93 -5.99 -46.00
N GLY A 936 9.34 -7.17 -46.19
CA GLY A 936 9.56 -8.34 -45.35
C GLY A 936 8.90 -8.31 -43.96
N LEU A 937 8.01 -7.35 -43.68
CA LEU A 937 7.23 -7.30 -42.45
C LEU A 937 6.17 -8.42 -42.41
N ASP A 938 6.10 -9.14 -41.31
CA ASP A 938 5.10 -10.17 -41.03
C ASP A 938 4.85 -10.19 -39.51
N ILE A 939 3.78 -9.53 -39.06
CA ILE A 939 3.53 -9.31 -37.63
C ILE A 939 2.08 -9.64 -37.26
N GLN A 940 1.89 -10.15 -36.04
CA GLN A 940 0.58 -10.21 -35.41
C GLN A 940 0.40 -8.97 -34.54
N ILE A 941 -0.75 -8.32 -34.66
CA ILE A 941 -1.18 -7.21 -33.80
C ILE A 941 -2.20 -7.69 -32.77
N ALA A 942 -2.03 -8.93 -32.29
CA ALA A 942 -2.84 -9.56 -31.26
C ALA A 942 -2.09 -10.72 -30.61
N GLY A 943 -2.29 -10.90 -29.31
CA GLY A 943 -1.71 -11.99 -28.51
C GLY A 943 -0.28 -11.72 -28.07
N GLY A 944 0.38 -12.78 -27.59
CA GLY A 944 1.77 -12.73 -27.15
C GLY A 944 1.99 -11.81 -25.95
N ASP A 945 3.03 -10.98 -26.02
CA ASP A 945 3.40 -9.98 -25.01
C ASP A 945 2.88 -8.56 -25.34
N GLY A 946 2.04 -8.41 -26.38
CA GLY A 946 1.40 -7.15 -26.73
C GLY A 946 0.20 -6.82 -25.84
N ALA A 947 -0.23 -5.56 -25.84
CA ALA A 947 -1.29 -5.02 -24.98
C ALA A 947 -2.68 -5.65 -25.20
N ASN A 948 -2.87 -6.39 -26.31
CA ASN A 948 -4.14 -7.06 -26.65
C ASN A 948 -5.35 -6.12 -26.77
N ASP A 949 -5.09 -4.88 -27.15
CA ASP A 949 -6.03 -3.77 -27.18
C ASP A 949 -6.47 -3.36 -28.61
N GLN A 950 -6.11 -4.15 -29.63
CA GLN A 950 -6.50 -4.02 -31.03
C GLN A 950 -8.01 -4.23 -31.30
N PHE A 951 -8.87 -3.54 -30.56
CA PHE A 951 -10.32 -3.68 -30.67
C PHE A 951 -10.84 -3.10 -31.99
N TYR A 952 -10.36 -1.93 -32.38
CA TYR A 952 -10.90 -1.10 -33.46
C TYR A 952 -9.83 -0.66 -34.48
N PRO A 953 -8.98 -1.55 -35.03
CA PRO A 953 -8.02 -1.15 -36.06
C PRO A 953 -8.72 -0.67 -37.33
N ASP A 954 -8.48 0.57 -37.73
CA ASP A 954 -8.98 1.17 -38.95
C ASP A 954 -8.38 0.50 -40.19
N VAL A 955 -9.23 0.38 -41.23
CA VAL A 955 -8.79 0.06 -42.58
C VAL A 955 -8.76 1.33 -43.41
N VAL A 956 -7.62 1.63 -44.02
CA VAL A 956 -7.41 2.86 -44.79
C VAL A 956 -6.92 2.59 -46.22
N ASP A 957 -7.24 3.52 -47.13
CA ASP A 957 -6.72 3.57 -48.50
C ASP A 957 -5.85 4.83 -48.67
N PRO A 958 -4.72 4.76 -49.41
CA PRO A 958 -3.85 5.91 -49.64
C PRO A 958 -4.49 6.94 -50.58
N ILE A 959 -4.32 8.21 -50.26
CA ILE A 959 -4.54 9.36 -51.14
C ILE A 959 -3.17 9.79 -51.68
N ALA A 960 -3.03 10.00 -52.99
CA ALA A 960 -1.72 10.41 -53.52
C ALA A 960 -1.24 11.73 -52.86
N PRO A 961 0.01 11.81 -52.34
CA PRO A 961 1.15 10.93 -52.63
C PRO A 961 1.45 9.85 -51.58
N ALA A 962 0.53 9.51 -50.67
CA ALA A 962 0.76 8.39 -49.75
C ALA A 962 1.01 7.07 -50.47
N GLU A 963 1.89 6.27 -49.89
CA GLU A 963 2.16 4.89 -50.29
C GLU A 963 1.79 3.93 -49.17
N THR A 964 1.39 2.72 -49.54
CA THR A 964 1.04 1.67 -48.57
C THR A 964 2.31 0.94 -48.13
N GLY A 965 2.64 1.06 -46.84
CA GLY A 965 3.76 0.33 -46.25
C GLY A 965 3.42 -1.12 -45.91
N ALA A 966 2.28 -1.34 -45.26
CA ALA A 966 1.82 -2.68 -44.88
C ALA A 966 0.31 -2.80 -44.99
N GLN A 967 -0.18 -4.03 -45.07
CA GLN A 967 -1.59 -4.37 -45.28
C GLN A 967 -2.08 -5.41 -44.27
N TYR A 968 -3.38 -5.36 -43.96
CA TYR A 968 -4.06 -6.44 -43.26
C TYR A 968 -4.22 -7.65 -44.18
N ASP A 969 -3.61 -8.79 -43.82
CA ASP A 969 -3.65 -10.03 -44.62
C ASP A 969 -5.05 -10.66 -44.61
N SER A 970 -5.83 -10.31 -45.63
CA SER A 970 -7.16 -10.88 -45.90
C SER A 970 -7.26 -11.48 -47.30
N GLY A 971 -6.12 -11.82 -47.89
CA GLY A 971 -6.06 -12.32 -49.27
C GLY A 971 -6.50 -11.25 -50.29
N PRO A 972 -7.47 -11.52 -51.19
CA PRO A 972 -7.87 -10.60 -52.25
C PRO A 972 -8.46 -9.26 -51.79
N SER A 973 -8.84 -9.15 -50.52
CA SER A 973 -9.41 -7.95 -49.91
C SER A 973 -8.43 -7.17 -49.04
N SER A 974 -7.13 -7.47 -49.12
CA SER A 974 -6.11 -6.79 -48.31
C SER A 974 -6.08 -5.29 -48.59
N ARG A 975 -6.00 -4.51 -47.51
CA ARG A 975 -6.06 -3.04 -47.48
C ARG A 975 -4.99 -2.50 -46.54
N SER A 976 -4.67 -1.23 -46.66
CA SER A 976 -3.55 -0.63 -45.94
C SER A 976 -3.78 -0.62 -44.43
N ALA A 977 -2.75 -1.02 -43.70
CA ALA A 977 -2.62 -0.91 -42.24
C ALA A 977 -1.58 0.17 -41.87
N ILE A 978 -0.61 0.43 -42.77
CA ILE A 978 0.40 1.47 -42.61
C ILE A 978 0.46 2.29 -43.89
N LEU A 979 0.38 3.61 -43.75
CA LEU A 979 0.62 4.58 -44.81
C LEU A 979 1.85 5.41 -44.49
N HIS A 980 2.59 5.82 -45.51
CA HIS A 980 3.64 6.81 -45.35
C HIS A 980 3.63 7.83 -46.48
N VAL A 981 4.12 9.03 -46.16
CA VAL A 981 4.12 10.20 -47.03
C VAL A 981 5.48 10.87 -46.92
N ASP A 982 6.10 11.15 -48.07
CA ASP A 982 7.24 12.06 -48.17
C ASP A 982 6.98 13.09 -49.27
N THR A 983 6.82 14.35 -48.86
CA THR A 983 6.60 15.47 -49.79
C THR A 983 7.89 16.23 -50.11
N GLY A 984 9.01 15.87 -49.48
CA GLY A 984 10.24 16.66 -49.42
C GLY A 984 10.15 17.89 -48.50
N THR A 985 8.97 18.26 -48.04
CA THR A 985 8.75 19.32 -47.04
C THR A 985 8.51 18.72 -45.66
N TYR A 986 7.56 17.80 -45.55
CA TYR A 986 7.28 17.00 -44.34
C TYR A 986 7.24 15.51 -44.66
N GLN A 987 7.39 14.69 -43.62
CA GLN A 987 7.21 13.25 -43.68
C GLN A 987 6.23 12.78 -42.60
N THR A 988 5.34 11.84 -42.95
CA THR A 988 4.46 11.19 -41.97
C THR A 988 4.40 9.69 -42.16
N ALA A 989 4.37 8.93 -41.08
CA ALA A 989 3.94 7.52 -41.07
C ALA A 989 2.67 7.40 -40.23
N TYR A 990 1.66 6.71 -40.73
CA TYR A 990 0.42 6.45 -40.03
C TYR A 990 0.21 4.94 -39.88
N LEU A 991 0.20 4.47 -38.63
CA LEU A 991 -0.19 3.11 -38.26
C LEU A 991 -1.66 3.15 -37.84
N ALA A 992 -2.53 2.52 -38.64
CA ALA A 992 -3.97 2.43 -38.41
C ALA A 992 -4.32 1.34 -37.37
N PHE A 993 -3.41 1.09 -36.44
CA PHE A 993 -3.52 0.16 -35.33
C PHE A 993 -2.55 0.61 -34.22
N ASN A 994 -2.79 0.12 -33.01
CA ASN A 994 -1.98 0.42 -31.84
C ASN A 994 -0.62 -0.31 -31.91
N PHE A 995 0.48 0.41 -31.68
CA PHE A 995 1.83 -0.18 -31.74
C PHE A 995 2.07 -1.16 -30.59
N GLU A 996 1.51 -0.87 -29.42
CA GLU A 996 1.47 -1.71 -28.24
C GLU A 996 0.77 -3.06 -28.49
N ALA A 997 -0.12 -3.16 -29.48
CA ALA A 997 -0.82 -4.38 -29.85
C ALA A 997 0.05 -5.41 -30.59
N ILE A 998 1.19 -5.00 -31.15
CA ILE A 998 2.12 -5.91 -31.84
C ILE A 998 2.55 -7.00 -30.85
N SER A 999 2.46 -8.27 -31.23
CA SER A 999 2.41 -9.39 -30.30
C SER A 999 3.75 -9.78 -29.65
N THR A 1000 4.88 -9.30 -30.16
CA THR A 1000 6.21 -9.65 -29.64
C THR A 1000 7.12 -8.42 -29.50
N ALA A 1001 7.93 -8.37 -28.44
CA ALA A 1001 8.93 -7.30 -28.28
C ALA A 1001 9.92 -7.19 -29.45
N PRO A 1002 10.45 -8.28 -30.03
CA PRO A 1002 11.29 -8.21 -31.24
C PRO A 1002 10.59 -7.57 -32.44
N ASP A 1003 9.30 -7.86 -32.64
CA ASP A 1003 8.53 -7.26 -33.75
C ASP A 1003 8.24 -5.77 -33.50
N ARG A 1004 8.00 -5.36 -32.25
CA ARG A 1004 7.92 -3.94 -31.87
C ARG A 1004 9.23 -3.21 -32.10
N GLN A 1005 10.36 -3.79 -31.67
CA GLN A 1005 11.68 -3.22 -31.93
C GLN A 1005 11.94 -3.08 -33.43
N ASN A 1006 11.65 -4.13 -34.21
CA ASN A 1006 11.80 -4.14 -35.67
C ASN A 1006 10.91 -3.07 -36.34
N MET A 1007 9.66 -2.94 -35.91
CA MET A 1007 8.76 -1.88 -36.39
C MET A 1007 9.29 -0.48 -36.06
N MET A 1008 9.73 -0.24 -34.83
CA MET A 1008 10.27 1.05 -34.42
C MET A 1008 11.55 1.39 -35.20
N ASP A 1009 12.45 0.42 -35.41
CA ASP A 1009 13.67 0.59 -36.20
C ASP A 1009 13.35 0.98 -37.65
N ARG A 1010 12.37 0.33 -38.27
CA ARG A 1010 11.90 0.64 -39.63
C ARG A 1010 11.31 2.04 -39.74
N LEU A 1011 10.44 2.42 -38.80
CA LEU A 1011 9.83 3.75 -38.77
C LEU A 1011 10.89 4.84 -38.60
N LEU A 1012 11.82 4.67 -37.66
CA LEU A 1012 12.87 5.65 -37.39
C LEU A 1012 13.92 5.72 -38.49
N SER A 1013 14.34 4.58 -39.05
CA SER A 1013 15.30 4.56 -40.15
C SER A 1013 14.78 5.24 -41.41
N TRP A 1014 13.47 5.18 -41.65
CA TRP A 1014 12.81 5.87 -42.75
C TRP A 1014 12.60 7.37 -42.44
N ILE A 1015 12.04 7.69 -41.27
CA ILE A 1015 11.65 9.06 -40.93
C ILE A 1015 12.83 9.91 -40.40
N ILE A 1016 13.93 9.30 -39.98
CA ILE A 1016 15.19 9.94 -39.61
C ILE A 1016 16.30 9.24 -40.43
N PRO A 1017 16.46 9.57 -41.71
CA PRO A 1017 17.55 8.97 -42.47
C PRO A 1017 18.88 9.28 -41.76
N PRO A 1018 19.80 8.30 -41.66
CA PRO A 1018 21.07 8.51 -40.99
C PRO A 1018 21.79 9.70 -41.62
N LEU A 1019 22.26 10.62 -40.77
CA LEU A 1019 23.14 11.71 -41.17
C LEU A 1019 24.44 11.06 -41.67
N TYR A 1020 24.60 10.96 -43.00
CA TYR A 1020 25.89 10.62 -43.61
C TYR A 1020 26.90 11.75 -43.41
#